data_AF-A0A369S7K5-F1
#
_entry.id   AF-A0A369S7K5-F1
#
_cell.length_a   1.000
_cell.length_b   1.000
_cell.length_c   1.000
_cell.angle_alpha   90.00
_cell.angle_beta   90.00
_cell.angle_gamma   90.00
#
_symmetry.space_group_name_H-M   'P 1'
#
loop_
_entity.id
_entity.type
_entity.pdbx_description
1 polymer ?
#
loop_
_entity_poly.entity_id
_entity_poly.type
_entity_poly.pdbx_seq_one_letter_code
_entity_poly.pdbx_strand_id
1 'polypeptide(L)'
;MFPRAKRFIEEVPQGPPVGSYETFQAEAGTTGAAIFDKAKRFSQNEDEDAAGYSNNKIKTTETPAKRHCGVKPVTNSEASITTSSTRKRKAATCNTNDCSGLEKRIRQLNYERVQQDKELQKLQDEKKRIDSKLNMALQETTKQQSTIASLQKEINDILHKNEGLQREMKSSVNVSKLNQVQAELADINKKLIVKDEELMNTESRSKSAVNALTHQIEEAIAEKELLESKTLEIESKLIDVQQNCDDIRQKLSVSQDCKAKLETENASINVEIGQIKMDREKLQNQNSGLAKALSEQESENKVATQTINDLNLKLKNLNDKIEDAQASINELQTKLASMEQALRTSNEENISLRDELHGMSNQVNEAKEEMQNMKASLQQKISSLTEINSKIAGDMQELEENLAESQAHVENCNQELAATENTLIATENTVKDLEQHLKMALEKQTHCESEINKQFSEIEKLQEIKRDSENEITVLKKRLTQLENQNHELTKTIDRYQVDIEIAEENINVRNQRIQTLETEADEAKNSIHSHAMEKQQLKNQVNQITKEVMTLTDSKKSMEETILNLKAEVYTMQEQLAARSLIIAETEGMIQMLKDEFKKNEGFIEQEMNSLLEKNRLALEALTNEKKNATNRQQQLLNELAEKKELIEDLQFENTNMKRNINELSENLNELKNAVLEKDKRYDELGKMYDEVKAESTHQIDLVTGQLVEAKKLAEAHKMELESTIEDLQKVSQWELKAKESITEINNLKKDITACRASMESEVDKFNNSLTAAKEEVIATYQEKSQQYLTESLQWRTEAEKWKTMYENLNEMILPFKAQLEEYEEEKKLLLYQNKEATKEVNQLSKNYAKLLGHQNNKQKIQHIKRIKEENLRLKQEVVKLQDQLDKEKRSTRKLENQILHETTNTFDRLATPLKPCINSGNIMKTTSVKKSR
;
A
#
# COMPACT_ATOMS: atom_id res chain seq x y z
N MET A 1 -33.86 -14.90 -2.65
CA MET A 1 -35.32 -14.79 -2.88
C MET A 1 -35.57 -13.78 -4.01
N PHE A 2 -36.65 -13.94 -4.79
CA PHE A 2 -37.18 -12.92 -5.72
C PHE A 2 -38.58 -12.50 -5.26
N PRO A 3 -38.97 -11.22 -5.39
CA PRO A 3 -39.74 -10.75 -6.58
C PRO A 3 -39.02 -9.59 -7.32
N ARG A 4 -39.05 -9.46 -8.66
CA ARG A 4 -40.12 -8.93 -9.57
C ARG A 4 -40.41 -7.41 -9.42
N ALA A 5 -40.54 -6.59 -10.49
CA ALA A 5 -40.35 -6.82 -11.93
C ALA A 5 -40.47 -5.57 -12.86
N LYS A 6 -39.71 -5.59 -13.98
CA LYS A 6 -40.06 -5.19 -15.39
C LYS A 6 -40.15 -3.70 -15.86
N ARG A 7 -39.90 -3.55 -17.18
CA ARG A 7 -40.16 -2.44 -18.17
C ARG A 7 -39.08 -1.34 -18.22
N PHE A 8 -38.56 -0.88 -19.37
CA PHE A 8 -38.49 -1.34 -20.79
C PHE A 8 -36.99 -1.23 -21.20
N ILE A 9 -36.36 -2.05 -22.06
CA ILE A 9 -36.61 -2.47 -23.46
C ILE A 9 -36.47 -1.32 -24.48
N GLU A 10 -35.65 -1.61 -25.50
CA GLU A 10 -35.09 -0.80 -26.58
C GLU A 10 -35.74 -1.18 -27.92
N GLU A 11 -35.95 -0.21 -28.83
CA GLU A 11 -36.29 -0.48 -30.24
C GLU A 11 -35.60 0.52 -31.18
N VAL A 12 -35.09 0.02 -32.31
CA VAL A 12 -34.46 0.78 -33.41
C VAL A 12 -34.92 0.21 -34.76
N PRO A 13 -35.36 1.07 -35.68
CA PRO A 13 -35.15 0.87 -37.12
C PRO A 13 -34.50 2.14 -37.75
N GLN A 14 -33.44 2.06 -38.58
CA GLN A 14 -33.48 1.68 -40.02
C GLN A 14 -34.58 2.46 -40.80
N GLY A 15 -34.30 3.23 -41.88
CA GLY A 15 -33.15 3.22 -42.80
C GLY A 15 -33.03 4.49 -43.71
N PRO A 16 -32.50 4.39 -44.96
CA PRO A 16 -31.86 5.52 -45.68
C PRO A 16 -32.54 5.83 -47.06
N PRO A 17 -31.92 6.40 -48.14
CA PRO A 17 -30.72 7.26 -48.35
C PRO A 17 -30.93 8.50 -49.30
N VAL A 18 -29.85 9.30 -49.51
CA VAL A 18 -29.44 10.18 -50.66
C VAL A 18 -30.40 11.04 -51.52
N GLY A 19 -29.92 12.23 -51.94
CA GLY A 19 -30.00 12.64 -53.37
C GLY A 19 -30.18 14.13 -53.74
N SER A 20 -29.53 14.54 -54.85
CA SER A 20 -29.85 15.70 -55.73
C SER A 20 -29.51 17.14 -55.27
N TYR A 21 -29.69 18.11 -56.20
CA TYR A 21 -29.01 19.43 -56.28
C TYR A 21 -30.01 20.62 -56.43
N GLU A 22 -29.48 21.80 -56.75
CA GLU A 22 -30.09 23.12 -57.07
C GLU A 22 -31.45 23.14 -57.83
N THR A 23 -32.29 24.18 -57.78
CA THR A 23 -32.06 25.56 -58.31
C THR A 23 -32.99 26.68 -57.74
N PHE A 24 -33.03 27.84 -58.41
CA PHE A 24 -33.62 29.14 -58.05
C PHE A 24 -35.14 29.33 -58.32
N GLN A 25 -35.70 30.44 -57.78
CA GLN A 25 -36.91 31.20 -58.22
C GLN A 25 -38.30 30.52 -58.06
N ALA A 26 -39.45 31.22 -58.02
CA ALA A 26 -39.79 32.58 -57.56
C ALA A 26 -41.34 32.78 -57.47
N GLU A 27 -41.78 33.87 -56.83
CA GLU A 27 -43.09 34.55 -56.99
C GLU A 27 -44.41 33.92 -56.45
N ALA A 28 -45.45 34.76 -56.50
CA ALA A 28 -46.78 34.79 -55.88
C ALA A 28 -47.70 33.54 -55.96
N GLY A 29 -48.77 33.42 -55.17
CA GLY A 29 -49.34 34.30 -54.12
C GLY A 29 -50.88 34.21 -54.02
N THR A 30 -51.52 35.13 -53.28
CA THR A 30 -53.01 35.32 -53.11
C THR A 30 -53.81 34.16 -52.49
N THR A 31 -54.94 34.30 -51.78
CA THR A 31 -55.83 35.43 -51.33
C THR A 31 -56.53 34.99 -50.03
N GLY A 32 -57.13 35.81 -49.16
CA GLY A 32 -57.32 37.27 -49.07
C GLY A 32 -58.33 37.63 -47.95
N ALA A 33 -58.53 38.88 -47.50
CA ALA A 33 -57.81 40.15 -47.79
C ALA A 33 -57.13 40.75 -46.52
N ALA A 34 -57.57 41.76 -45.73
CA ALA A 34 -58.66 42.77 -45.77
C ALA A 34 -58.36 43.84 -44.65
N ILE A 35 -58.78 45.12 -44.60
CA ILE A 35 -59.44 46.04 -45.57
C ILE A 35 -59.07 47.55 -45.26
N PHE A 36 -59.93 48.55 -45.51
CA PHE A 36 -59.68 50.01 -45.64
C PHE A 36 -60.27 50.91 -44.48
N ASP A 37 -60.01 52.23 -44.32
CA ASP A 37 -59.26 53.20 -45.17
C ASP A 37 -58.57 54.44 -44.52
N LYS A 38 -57.70 55.07 -45.34
CA LYS A 38 -57.02 56.41 -45.39
C LYS A 38 -57.43 57.62 -44.50
N ALA A 39 -56.43 58.12 -43.76
CA ALA A 39 -55.66 59.40 -43.95
C ALA A 39 -56.20 60.84 -43.72
N LYS A 40 -55.22 61.72 -43.37
CA LYS A 40 -54.94 63.12 -43.84
C LYS A 40 -55.35 64.38 -43.00
N ARG A 41 -54.36 65.30 -42.91
CA ARG A 41 -54.39 66.79 -42.74
C ARG A 41 -54.40 67.45 -41.34
N PHE A 42 -53.70 68.59 -41.27
CA PHE A 42 -53.87 69.69 -40.29
C PHE A 42 -55.08 70.56 -40.68
N SER A 43 -55.79 71.17 -39.71
CA SER A 43 -55.85 72.65 -39.52
C SER A 43 -57.01 73.15 -38.63
N GLN A 44 -56.67 73.99 -37.64
CA GLN A 44 -57.40 75.18 -37.15
C GLN A 44 -58.79 75.12 -36.44
N ASN A 45 -58.79 75.81 -35.28
CA ASN A 45 -59.75 76.83 -34.80
C ASN A 45 -61.15 76.46 -34.21
N GLU A 46 -61.46 77.22 -33.14
CA GLU A 46 -62.78 77.69 -32.69
C GLU A 46 -63.80 76.66 -32.14
N ASP A 47 -64.81 77.08 -31.34
CA ASP A 47 -64.82 77.57 -29.94
C ASP A 47 -66.30 77.56 -29.46
N GLU A 48 -66.78 77.91 -28.25
CA GLU A 48 -66.21 78.53 -27.03
C GLU A 48 -66.95 77.93 -25.78
N ASP A 49 -66.94 78.63 -24.62
CA ASP A 49 -67.86 78.47 -23.46
C ASP A 49 -67.82 77.19 -22.57
N ALA A 50 -68.16 77.20 -21.26
CA ALA A 50 -68.37 78.32 -20.31
C ALA A 50 -68.32 77.85 -18.83
N ALA A 51 -68.04 78.82 -17.94
CA ALA A 51 -68.35 78.89 -16.50
C ALA A 51 -67.78 77.85 -15.50
N GLY A 52 -67.31 78.24 -14.30
CA GLY A 52 -67.06 79.60 -13.77
C GLY A 52 -67.11 79.70 -12.23
N TYR A 53 -66.87 80.92 -11.72
CA TYR A 53 -67.24 81.43 -10.36
C TYR A 53 -66.51 80.83 -9.13
N SER A 54 -66.14 81.58 -8.06
CA SER A 54 -66.12 83.04 -7.81
C SER A 54 -65.38 83.44 -6.50
N ASN A 55 -65.00 84.73 -6.35
CA ASN A 55 -65.04 85.55 -5.10
C ASN A 55 -64.09 85.21 -3.89
N ASN A 56 -63.65 86.15 -3.02
CA ASN A 56 -63.61 87.65 -3.05
C ASN A 56 -62.70 88.31 -1.96
N LYS A 57 -61.98 89.40 -2.32
CA LYS A 57 -61.85 90.72 -1.60
C LYS A 57 -61.06 90.93 -0.27
N ILE A 58 -60.75 92.24 -0.03
CA ILE A 58 -60.35 92.94 1.24
C ILE A 58 -58.83 92.83 1.61
N LYS A 59 -58.04 93.90 1.92
CA LYS A 59 -58.21 95.38 2.05
C LYS A 59 -56.84 96.16 2.09
N THR A 60 -56.83 97.47 1.75
CA THR A 60 -55.95 98.61 2.23
C THR A 60 -54.39 98.55 2.07
N THR A 61 -53.58 99.62 1.89
CA THR A 61 -53.74 101.12 1.82
C THR A 61 -52.50 101.82 1.18
N GLU A 62 -52.68 103.04 0.60
CA GLU A 62 -51.75 104.22 0.47
C GLU A 62 -50.31 104.07 -0.16
N THR A 63 -49.70 104.83 -1.11
CA THR A 63 -49.73 106.20 -1.76
C THR A 63 -48.55 107.14 -1.34
N PRO A 64 -48.11 108.18 -2.12
CA PRO A 64 -47.90 108.31 -3.60
C PRO A 64 -46.70 109.26 -4.05
N ALA A 65 -46.62 109.56 -5.37
CA ALA A 65 -46.17 110.84 -6.02
C ALA A 65 -44.65 111.17 -6.27
N LYS A 66 -44.23 112.11 -7.18
CA LYS A 66 -44.63 112.46 -8.59
C LYS A 66 -43.52 113.34 -9.29
N ARG A 67 -43.80 114.04 -10.43
CA ARG A 67 -42.81 114.54 -11.44
C ARG A 67 -42.89 116.05 -11.82
N HIS A 68 -41.77 116.58 -12.38
CA HIS A 68 -41.63 117.54 -13.54
C HIS A 68 -42.11 119.02 -13.51
N CYS A 69 -41.39 119.93 -14.22
CA CYS A 69 -41.85 120.75 -15.40
C CYS A 69 -40.89 121.89 -15.88
N GLY A 70 -41.02 122.39 -17.14
CA GLY A 70 -40.40 123.65 -17.67
C GLY A 70 -40.31 123.80 -19.22
N VAL A 71 -40.62 124.97 -19.85
CA VAL A 71 -40.79 125.16 -21.35
C VAL A 71 -40.59 126.62 -21.95
N LYS A 72 -39.57 126.83 -22.83
CA LYS A 72 -39.45 127.58 -24.16
C LYS A 72 -39.58 129.19 -24.34
N PRO A 73 -39.68 129.85 -25.58
CA PRO A 73 -38.57 130.57 -26.33
C PRO A 73 -38.85 131.88 -27.22
N VAL A 74 -37.91 132.40 -28.08
CA VAL A 74 -38.05 133.52 -29.13
C VAL A 74 -36.90 133.64 -30.24
N THR A 75 -37.02 134.37 -31.40
CA THR A 75 -36.07 134.45 -32.60
C THR A 75 -36.18 135.63 -33.67
N ASN A 76 -35.13 135.92 -34.54
CA ASN A 76 -35.06 136.47 -35.98
C ASN A 76 -34.40 137.86 -36.41
N SER A 77 -33.75 137.97 -37.63
CA SER A 77 -33.25 139.22 -38.37
C SER A 77 -32.80 139.07 -39.89
N GLU A 78 -32.46 140.15 -40.67
CA GLU A 78 -32.06 140.25 -42.15
C GLU A 78 -30.75 141.11 -42.47
N ALA A 79 -30.26 141.66 -43.64
CA ALA A 79 -30.68 142.05 -45.06
C ALA A 79 -29.50 142.20 -46.13
N SER A 80 -29.56 143.02 -47.26
CA SER A 80 -28.60 142.99 -48.45
C SER A 80 -28.50 144.26 -49.44
N ILE A 81 -27.60 144.25 -50.49
CA ILE A 81 -27.48 145.04 -51.81
C ILE A 81 -26.25 146.02 -52.10
N THR A 82 -26.06 146.60 -53.34
CA THR A 82 -24.77 146.89 -54.09
C THR A 82 -24.59 148.25 -54.87
N THR A 83 -23.43 148.46 -55.56
CA THR A 83 -23.04 149.53 -56.57
C THR A 83 -21.68 149.19 -57.27
N SER A 84 -21.02 149.83 -58.27
CA SER A 84 -21.21 150.93 -59.28
C SER A 84 -20.18 150.81 -60.47
N SER A 85 -20.11 151.72 -61.50
CA SER A 85 -19.16 151.65 -62.67
C SER A 85 -19.12 152.96 -63.56
N THR A 86 -18.30 153.28 -64.61
CA THR A 86 -16.93 152.93 -65.18
C THR A 86 -16.57 153.77 -66.48
N ARG A 87 -15.29 153.76 -66.97
CA ARG A 87 -14.74 154.19 -68.32
C ARG A 87 -14.42 155.73 -68.53
N LYS A 88 -13.75 156.33 -69.57
CA LYS A 88 -13.62 156.15 -71.07
C LYS A 88 -12.31 156.83 -71.70
N ARG A 89 -12.29 157.25 -73.01
CA ARG A 89 -11.30 158.07 -73.83
C ARG A 89 -12.12 159.07 -74.73
N LYS A 90 -11.63 160.02 -75.56
CA LYS A 90 -10.86 159.93 -76.85
C LYS A 90 -10.61 161.35 -77.46
N ALA A 91 -10.11 161.48 -78.71
CA ALA A 91 -9.66 162.76 -79.31
C ALA A 91 -9.99 162.94 -80.83
N ALA A 92 -9.71 164.15 -81.33
CA ALA A 92 -9.46 164.60 -82.71
C ALA A 92 -10.62 164.79 -83.73
N THR A 93 -10.69 166.00 -84.30
CA THR A 93 -10.76 166.25 -85.76
C THR A 93 -10.09 167.59 -86.11
N CYS A 94 -9.75 167.80 -87.38
CA CYS A 94 -8.99 168.94 -87.90
C CYS A 94 -9.90 170.10 -88.36
N ASN A 95 -9.37 171.32 -88.33
CA ASN A 95 -9.58 172.29 -89.42
C ASN A 95 -8.29 173.11 -89.63
N THR A 96 -7.93 173.30 -90.91
CA THR A 96 -6.85 174.18 -91.42
C THR A 96 -5.45 174.06 -90.78
N ASN A 97 -4.58 173.32 -91.47
CA ASN A 97 -3.10 173.22 -91.37
C ASN A 97 -2.55 172.13 -90.40
N ASP A 98 -1.79 171.19 -90.99
CA ASP A 98 -0.98 170.09 -90.42
C ASP A 98 -1.69 169.07 -89.49
N CYS A 99 -1.36 167.77 -89.55
CA CYS A 99 -2.12 166.75 -88.77
C CYS A 99 -1.42 165.39 -88.44
N SER A 100 -0.21 165.12 -88.96
CA SER A 100 0.27 163.75 -89.21
C SER A 100 0.52 162.84 -88.00
N GLY A 101 0.87 163.37 -86.82
CA GLY A 101 1.49 162.57 -85.75
C GLY A 101 0.54 161.75 -84.84
N LEU A 102 -0.77 162.02 -84.83
CA LEU A 102 -1.63 161.66 -83.68
C LEU A 102 -2.12 160.20 -83.61
N GLU A 103 -2.25 159.50 -84.73
CA GLU A 103 -2.97 158.21 -84.77
C GLU A 103 -2.35 157.10 -83.90
N LYS A 104 -1.02 156.97 -83.88
CA LYS A 104 -0.34 155.80 -83.28
C LYS A 104 -0.67 155.65 -81.78
N ARG A 105 -0.75 156.76 -81.04
CA ARG A 105 -1.02 156.76 -79.58
C ARG A 105 -2.44 156.28 -79.24
N ILE A 106 -3.38 156.37 -80.18
CA ILE A 106 -4.78 155.96 -79.96
C ILE A 106 -4.93 154.43 -79.98
N ARG A 107 -4.06 153.66 -80.64
CA ARG A 107 -4.21 152.20 -80.72
C ARG A 107 -3.87 151.49 -79.39
N GLN A 108 -2.77 151.85 -78.73
CA GLN A 108 -2.24 151.19 -77.53
C GLN A 108 -3.26 150.94 -76.39
N LEU A 109 -3.73 152.00 -75.72
CA LEU A 109 -4.58 151.90 -74.51
C LEU A 109 -5.99 151.32 -74.75
N ASN A 110 -6.33 150.93 -75.98
CA ASN A 110 -7.55 150.17 -76.27
C ASN A 110 -7.36 148.67 -76.04
N TYR A 111 -6.12 148.16 -76.15
CA TYR A 111 -5.82 146.74 -76.01
C TYR A 111 -5.81 146.31 -74.52
N GLU A 112 -5.05 147.03 -73.69
CA GLU A 112 -4.90 146.76 -72.25
C GLU A 112 -6.26 146.70 -71.54
N ARG A 113 -7.15 147.66 -71.83
CA ARG A 113 -8.46 147.78 -71.18
C ARG A 113 -9.44 146.64 -71.49
N VAL A 114 -9.22 145.89 -72.58
CA VAL A 114 -10.05 144.74 -72.99
C VAL A 114 -9.67 143.46 -72.23
N GLN A 115 -8.43 143.34 -71.73
CA GLN A 115 -8.04 142.18 -70.93
C GLN A 115 -8.57 142.30 -69.49
N GLN A 116 -8.51 143.51 -68.89
CA GLN A 116 -9.09 143.77 -67.57
C GLN A 116 -10.60 143.48 -67.50
N ASP A 117 -11.37 143.85 -68.53
CA ASP A 117 -12.81 143.53 -68.61
C ASP A 117 -13.09 142.01 -68.59
N LYS A 118 -12.19 141.17 -69.10
CA LYS A 118 -12.35 139.70 -69.13
C LYS A 118 -12.02 139.01 -67.81
N GLU A 119 -11.06 139.53 -67.07
CA GLU A 119 -10.59 138.93 -65.82
C GLU A 119 -11.62 139.13 -64.70
N LEU A 120 -12.22 140.32 -64.66
CA LEU A 120 -13.31 140.68 -63.74
C LEU A 120 -14.55 139.79 -63.91
N GLN A 121 -14.87 139.37 -65.14
CA GLN A 121 -16.01 138.51 -65.44
C GLN A 121 -15.86 137.11 -64.80
N LYS A 122 -14.67 136.50 -64.89
CA LYS A 122 -14.41 135.14 -64.36
C LYS A 122 -14.73 135.04 -62.87
N LEU A 123 -14.27 136.02 -62.08
CA LEU A 123 -14.45 136.06 -60.63
C LEU A 123 -15.92 136.21 -60.22
N GLN A 124 -16.74 136.92 -61.01
CA GLN A 124 -18.17 137.04 -60.75
C GLN A 124 -18.93 135.73 -60.99
N ASP A 125 -18.56 134.96 -62.02
CA ASP A 125 -19.21 133.68 -62.32
C ASP A 125 -18.75 132.55 -61.39
N GLU A 126 -17.50 132.61 -60.90
CA GLU A 126 -17.01 131.73 -59.83
C GLU A 126 -17.77 131.95 -58.51
N LYS A 127 -17.99 133.20 -58.09
CA LYS A 127 -18.77 133.49 -56.88
C LYS A 127 -20.17 132.86 -56.91
N LYS A 128 -20.93 133.09 -58.00
CA LYS A 128 -22.29 132.53 -58.16
C LYS A 128 -22.32 131.00 -58.02
N ARG A 129 -21.26 130.33 -58.49
CA ARG A 129 -21.10 128.87 -58.43
C ARG A 129 -20.87 128.35 -57.01
N ILE A 130 -20.31 129.17 -56.11
CA ILE A 130 -20.14 128.84 -54.68
C ILE A 130 -21.45 129.07 -53.93
N ASP A 131 -22.08 130.24 -54.10
CA ASP A 131 -23.35 130.60 -53.45
C ASP A 131 -24.46 129.57 -53.76
N SER A 132 -24.51 129.08 -55.01
CA SER A 132 -25.41 128.00 -55.43
C SER A 132 -25.23 126.69 -54.66
N LYS A 133 -23.99 126.25 -54.41
CA LYS A 133 -23.71 125.00 -53.70
C LYS A 133 -24.09 125.06 -52.22
N LEU A 134 -23.82 126.20 -51.58
CA LEU A 134 -24.11 126.42 -50.16
C LEU A 134 -25.60 126.24 -49.84
N ASN A 135 -26.47 126.79 -50.69
CA ASN A 135 -27.92 126.68 -50.51
C ASN A 135 -28.45 125.25 -50.67
N MET A 136 -27.85 124.41 -51.52
CA MET A 136 -28.26 122.99 -51.61
C MET A 136 -27.90 122.21 -50.33
N ALA A 137 -26.70 122.41 -49.79
CA ALA A 137 -26.25 121.74 -48.57
C ALA A 137 -27.12 122.07 -47.33
N LEU A 138 -27.62 123.32 -47.24
CA LEU A 138 -28.55 123.74 -46.19
C LEU A 138 -29.93 123.05 -46.30
N GLN A 139 -30.43 122.82 -47.52
CA GLN A 139 -31.67 122.06 -47.71
C GLN A 139 -31.51 120.56 -47.41
N GLU A 140 -30.36 119.98 -47.72
CA GLU A 140 -30.09 118.56 -47.51
C GLU A 140 -29.90 118.21 -46.03
N THR A 141 -29.12 119.01 -45.30
CA THR A 141 -28.97 118.88 -43.83
C THR A 141 -30.31 119.01 -43.10
N THR A 142 -31.15 119.97 -43.49
CA THR A 142 -32.51 120.13 -42.94
C THR A 142 -33.37 118.86 -43.13
N LYS A 143 -33.26 118.18 -44.28
CA LYS A 143 -33.99 116.91 -44.52
C LYS A 143 -33.47 115.79 -43.62
N GLN A 144 -32.16 115.58 -43.55
CA GLN A 144 -31.55 114.52 -42.73
C GLN A 144 -31.97 114.64 -41.25
N GLN A 145 -32.04 115.87 -40.74
CA GLN A 145 -32.41 116.15 -39.36
C GLN A 145 -33.87 115.75 -39.03
N SER A 146 -34.77 115.77 -40.02
CA SER A 146 -36.14 115.25 -39.86
C SER A 146 -36.19 113.72 -39.76
N THR A 147 -35.37 113.00 -40.55
CA THR A 147 -35.32 111.53 -40.56
C THR A 147 -34.77 110.97 -39.24
N ILE A 148 -33.80 111.66 -38.63
CA ILE A 148 -33.25 111.31 -37.31
C ILE A 148 -34.35 111.34 -36.23
N ALA A 149 -35.22 112.36 -36.25
CA ALA A 149 -36.30 112.50 -35.27
C ALA A 149 -37.34 111.37 -35.35
N SER A 150 -37.65 110.86 -36.56
CA SER A 150 -38.53 109.69 -36.71
C SER A 150 -37.92 108.40 -36.15
N LEU A 151 -36.64 108.11 -36.46
CA LEU A 151 -35.96 106.91 -35.98
C LEU A 151 -35.79 106.90 -34.45
N GLN A 152 -35.53 108.06 -33.85
CA GLN A 152 -35.47 108.21 -32.39
C GLN A 152 -36.78 107.85 -31.70
N LYS A 153 -37.94 108.05 -32.34
CA LYS A 153 -39.22 107.63 -31.75
C LYS A 153 -39.37 106.11 -31.76
N GLU A 154 -39.11 105.48 -32.90
CA GLU A 154 -39.29 104.04 -33.12
C GLU A 154 -38.43 103.18 -32.17
N ILE A 155 -37.20 103.61 -31.89
CA ILE A 155 -36.30 102.97 -30.91
C ILE A 155 -36.93 102.94 -29.50
N ASN A 156 -37.58 104.02 -29.06
CA ASN A 156 -38.21 104.09 -27.74
C ASN A 156 -39.45 103.18 -27.64
N ASP A 157 -40.25 103.13 -28.70
CA ASP A 157 -41.44 102.25 -28.77
C ASP A 157 -41.04 100.74 -28.73
N ILE A 158 -39.85 100.38 -29.26
CA ILE A 158 -39.29 99.02 -29.17
C ILE A 158 -38.78 98.70 -27.76
N LEU A 159 -38.04 99.61 -27.12
CA LEU A 159 -37.51 99.40 -25.76
C LEU A 159 -38.62 99.10 -24.75
N HIS A 160 -39.71 99.88 -24.78
CA HIS A 160 -40.84 99.71 -23.86
C HIS A 160 -41.58 98.37 -24.03
N LYS A 161 -41.57 97.77 -25.24
CA LYS A 161 -42.08 96.41 -25.46
C LYS A 161 -41.16 95.35 -24.85
N ASN A 162 -39.85 95.51 -25.01
CA ASN A 162 -38.85 94.54 -24.52
C ASN A 162 -38.87 94.43 -22.99
N GLU A 163 -39.04 95.55 -22.28
CA GLU A 163 -39.25 95.54 -20.82
C GLU A 163 -40.53 94.81 -20.38
N GLY A 164 -41.56 94.78 -21.23
CA GLY A 164 -42.79 94.03 -20.98
C GLY A 164 -42.54 92.53 -20.95
N LEU A 165 -41.94 92.01 -22.03
CA LEU A 165 -41.62 90.59 -22.19
C LEU A 165 -40.64 90.10 -21.10
N GLN A 166 -39.67 90.93 -20.70
CA GLN A 166 -38.76 90.58 -19.60
C GLN A 166 -39.47 90.45 -18.23
N ARG A 167 -40.59 91.16 -18.02
CA ARG A 167 -41.39 91.02 -16.79
C ARG A 167 -42.23 89.74 -16.81
N GLU A 168 -42.85 89.41 -17.95
CA GLU A 168 -43.62 88.17 -18.10
C GLU A 168 -42.72 86.93 -17.96
N MET A 169 -41.56 86.90 -18.63
CA MET A 169 -40.61 85.78 -18.58
C MET A 169 -40.07 85.50 -17.16
N LYS A 170 -39.96 86.53 -16.32
CA LYS A 170 -39.58 86.37 -14.89
C LYS A 170 -40.72 85.85 -14.02
N SER A 171 -41.98 86.03 -14.43
CA SER A 171 -43.16 85.57 -13.68
C SER A 171 -43.58 84.14 -14.00
N SER A 172 -43.22 83.60 -15.18
CA SER A 172 -43.61 82.26 -15.62
C SER A 172 -42.78 81.12 -15.01
N VAL A 173 -41.68 81.41 -14.32
CA VAL A 173 -40.82 80.40 -13.68
C VAL A 173 -41.23 80.21 -12.21
N ASN A 174 -41.98 79.16 -11.91
CA ASN A 174 -42.30 78.75 -10.54
C ASN A 174 -41.10 78.05 -9.87
N VAL A 175 -40.08 78.83 -9.50
CA VAL A 175 -38.81 78.38 -8.89
C VAL A 175 -39.02 77.48 -7.66
N SER A 176 -40.05 77.74 -6.85
CA SER A 176 -40.34 76.95 -5.65
C SER A 176 -40.64 75.47 -5.92
N LYS A 177 -41.45 75.15 -6.95
CA LYS A 177 -41.76 73.75 -7.32
C LYS A 177 -40.54 73.02 -7.88
N LEU A 178 -39.69 73.74 -8.59
CA LEU A 178 -38.44 73.26 -9.18
C LEU A 178 -37.45 72.86 -8.09
N ASN A 179 -37.21 73.76 -7.12
CA ASN A 179 -36.32 73.51 -6.00
C ASN A 179 -36.87 72.39 -5.09
N GLN A 180 -38.20 72.32 -4.88
CA GLN A 180 -38.84 71.20 -4.16
C GLN A 180 -38.52 69.85 -4.83
N VAL A 181 -38.79 69.70 -6.14
CA VAL A 181 -38.49 68.47 -6.89
C VAL A 181 -37.00 68.10 -6.81
N GLN A 182 -36.12 69.09 -6.71
CA GLN A 182 -34.67 68.85 -6.63
C GLN A 182 -34.18 68.52 -5.22
N ALA A 183 -34.85 69.01 -4.17
CA ALA A 183 -34.68 68.51 -2.80
C ALA A 183 -35.16 67.06 -2.67
N GLU A 184 -36.32 66.73 -3.26
CA GLU A 184 -36.85 65.36 -3.29
C GLU A 184 -35.93 64.41 -4.07
N LEU A 185 -35.45 64.81 -5.27
CA LEU A 185 -34.45 64.05 -6.02
C LEU A 185 -33.13 63.88 -5.26
N ALA A 186 -32.66 64.91 -4.55
CA ALA A 186 -31.43 64.82 -3.75
C ALA A 186 -31.56 63.86 -2.55
N ASP A 187 -32.73 63.83 -1.90
CA ASP A 187 -33.01 62.91 -0.80
C ASP A 187 -33.23 61.45 -1.29
N ILE A 188 -33.92 61.26 -2.41
CA ILE A 188 -34.01 59.96 -3.09
C ILE A 188 -32.63 59.47 -3.51
N ASN A 189 -31.78 60.33 -4.07
CA ASN A 189 -30.43 59.94 -4.49
C ASN A 189 -29.51 59.59 -3.30
N LYS A 190 -29.65 60.27 -2.15
CA LYS A 190 -28.99 59.86 -0.90
C LYS A 190 -29.47 58.49 -0.41
N LYS A 191 -30.79 58.25 -0.44
CA LYS A 191 -31.38 56.96 -0.07
C LYS A 191 -30.96 55.84 -1.02
N LEU A 192 -30.77 56.14 -2.31
CA LEU A 192 -30.22 55.21 -3.30
C LEU A 192 -28.78 54.83 -2.91
N ILE A 193 -27.88 55.80 -2.72
CA ILE A 193 -26.47 55.55 -2.34
C ILE A 193 -26.38 54.70 -1.07
N VAL A 194 -27.16 55.01 -0.02
CA VAL A 194 -27.18 54.21 1.21
C VAL A 194 -27.70 52.78 0.96
N LYS A 195 -28.65 52.60 0.03
CA LYS A 195 -29.13 51.26 -0.35
C LYS A 195 -28.15 50.50 -1.25
N ASP A 196 -27.39 51.18 -2.10
CA ASP A 196 -26.31 50.57 -2.87
C ASP A 196 -25.15 50.14 -1.96
N GLU A 197 -24.80 50.96 -0.95
CA GLU A 197 -23.85 50.60 0.11
C GLU A 197 -24.36 49.41 0.97
N GLU A 198 -25.63 49.41 1.40
CA GLU A 198 -26.22 48.26 2.08
C GLU A 198 -26.20 46.99 1.21
N LEU A 199 -26.57 47.10 -0.07
CA LEU A 199 -26.57 45.98 -1.02
C LEU A 199 -25.16 45.42 -1.21
N MET A 200 -24.17 46.27 -1.48
CA MET A 200 -22.76 45.87 -1.61
C MET A 200 -22.24 45.20 -0.33
N ASN A 201 -22.64 45.68 0.84
CA ASN A 201 -22.33 45.03 2.12
C ASN A 201 -23.01 43.66 2.28
N THR A 202 -24.26 43.51 1.83
CA THR A 202 -24.94 42.19 1.84
C THR A 202 -24.37 41.22 0.82
N GLU A 203 -23.99 41.68 -0.38
CA GLU A 203 -23.32 40.88 -1.41
C GLU A 203 -21.94 40.43 -0.93
N SER A 204 -21.14 41.33 -0.34
CA SER A 204 -19.85 41.00 0.24
C SER A 204 -19.99 39.93 1.34
N ARG A 205 -20.97 40.09 2.25
CA ARG A 205 -21.26 39.10 3.30
C ARG A 205 -21.74 37.76 2.74
N SER A 206 -22.63 37.75 1.75
CA SER A 206 -23.12 36.51 1.14
C SER A 206 -22.01 35.80 0.37
N LYS A 207 -21.13 36.54 -0.33
CA LYS A 207 -19.95 36.01 -1.01
C LYS A 207 -18.93 35.42 -0.04
N SER A 208 -18.65 36.09 1.08
CA SER A 208 -17.82 35.51 2.15
C SER A 208 -18.44 34.26 2.76
N ALA A 209 -19.76 34.22 2.96
CA ALA A 209 -20.47 33.05 3.48
C ALA A 209 -20.48 31.89 2.48
N VAL A 210 -20.69 32.16 1.19
CA VAL A 210 -20.57 31.15 0.11
C VAL A 210 -19.15 30.59 0.07
N ASN A 211 -18.12 31.44 0.04
CA ASN A 211 -16.73 30.97 0.06
C ASN A 211 -16.41 30.11 1.29
N ALA A 212 -16.92 30.47 2.48
CA ALA A 212 -16.73 29.68 3.70
C ALA A 212 -17.45 28.32 3.64
N LEU A 213 -18.67 28.27 3.09
CA LEU A 213 -19.40 27.01 2.87
C LEU A 213 -18.76 26.14 1.79
N THR A 214 -18.25 26.74 0.70
CA THR A 214 -17.48 26.03 -0.32
C THR A 214 -16.24 25.39 0.29
N HIS A 215 -15.49 26.13 1.11
CA HIS A 215 -14.30 25.58 1.77
C HIS A 215 -14.62 24.46 2.78
N GLN A 216 -15.72 24.58 3.53
CA GLN A 216 -16.20 23.51 4.41
C GLN A 216 -16.66 22.26 3.63
N ILE A 217 -17.19 22.43 2.42
CA ILE A 217 -17.54 21.31 1.53
C ILE A 217 -16.28 20.66 0.95
N GLU A 218 -15.27 21.45 0.55
CA GLU A 218 -13.96 20.94 0.11
C GLU A 218 -13.25 20.15 1.23
N GLU A 219 -13.25 20.68 2.46
CA GLU A 219 -12.69 20.02 3.65
C GLU A 219 -13.42 18.70 3.96
N ALA A 220 -14.76 18.70 3.91
CA ALA A 220 -15.57 17.49 4.12
C ALA A 220 -15.42 16.45 2.98
N ILE A 221 -15.16 16.88 1.74
CA ILE A 221 -14.83 15.98 0.63
C ILE A 221 -13.46 15.33 0.86
N ALA A 222 -12.45 16.12 1.25
CA ALA A 222 -11.11 15.59 1.56
C ALA A 222 -11.12 14.64 2.77
N GLU A 223 -11.91 14.93 3.81
CA GLU A 223 -12.12 13.99 4.93
C GLU A 223 -12.80 12.70 4.46
N LYS A 224 -13.83 12.79 3.61
CA LYS A 224 -14.52 11.63 3.03
C LYS A 224 -13.56 10.76 2.20
N GLU A 225 -12.78 11.35 1.31
CA GLU A 225 -11.81 10.63 0.47
C GLU A 225 -10.75 9.91 1.33
N LEU A 226 -10.26 10.57 2.39
CA LEU A 226 -9.35 9.97 3.37
C LEU A 226 -9.99 8.81 4.15
N LEU A 227 -11.29 8.90 4.47
CA LEU A 227 -12.05 7.82 5.13
C LEU A 227 -12.35 6.64 4.18
N GLU A 228 -12.66 6.90 2.91
CA GLU A 228 -12.83 5.86 1.89
C GLU A 228 -11.50 5.12 1.63
N SER A 229 -10.38 5.85 1.52
CA SER A 229 -9.04 5.25 1.41
C SER A 229 -8.71 4.34 2.62
N LYS A 230 -9.01 4.79 3.84
CA LYS A 230 -8.81 3.97 5.06
C LYS A 230 -9.75 2.77 5.13
N THR A 231 -10.96 2.89 4.57
CA THR A 231 -11.92 1.78 4.51
C THR A 231 -11.38 0.68 3.57
N LEU A 232 -10.90 1.04 2.39
CA LEU A 232 -10.25 0.11 1.45
C LEU A 232 -8.98 -0.54 2.04
N GLU A 233 -8.17 0.23 2.79
CA GLU A 233 -7.00 -0.30 3.51
C GLU A 233 -7.40 -1.34 4.57
N ILE A 234 -8.47 -1.08 5.33
CA ILE A 234 -9.03 -2.00 6.33
C ILE A 234 -9.66 -3.24 5.67
N GLU A 235 -10.35 -3.10 4.54
CA GLU A 235 -10.91 -4.21 3.78
C GLU A 235 -9.81 -5.12 3.21
N SER A 236 -8.73 -4.54 2.66
CA SER A 236 -7.52 -5.28 2.26
C SER A 236 -6.90 -6.06 3.43
N LYS A 237 -6.69 -5.38 4.58
CA LYS A 237 -6.14 -6.00 5.79
C LYS A 237 -7.09 -7.06 6.40
N LEU A 238 -8.40 -6.95 6.19
CA LEU A 238 -9.37 -7.99 6.56
C LEU A 238 -9.27 -9.22 5.64
N ILE A 239 -9.09 -9.02 4.34
CA ILE A 239 -8.85 -10.10 3.36
C ILE A 239 -7.54 -10.84 3.71
N ASP A 240 -6.46 -10.11 3.99
CA ASP A 240 -5.19 -10.70 4.46
C ASP A 240 -5.40 -11.57 5.71
N VAL A 241 -6.11 -11.05 6.72
CA VAL A 241 -6.38 -11.78 7.97
C VAL A 241 -7.25 -13.00 7.72
N GLN A 242 -8.22 -12.93 6.81
CA GLN A 242 -9.09 -14.06 6.49
C GLN A 242 -8.35 -15.15 5.71
N GLN A 243 -7.53 -14.79 4.72
CA GLN A 243 -6.62 -15.72 4.06
C GLN A 243 -5.69 -16.40 5.06
N ASN A 244 -5.03 -15.64 5.96
CA ASN A 244 -4.19 -16.22 7.02
C ASN A 244 -4.98 -17.15 7.95
N CYS A 245 -6.25 -16.88 8.23
CA CYS A 245 -7.11 -17.77 9.02
C CYS A 245 -7.42 -19.08 8.28
N ASP A 246 -7.66 -19.05 6.97
CA ASP A 246 -7.89 -20.24 6.15
C ASP A 246 -6.60 -21.05 5.92
N ASP A 247 -5.47 -20.37 5.73
CA ASP A 247 -4.10 -20.92 5.72
C ASP A 247 -3.80 -21.69 7.03
N ILE A 248 -4.18 -21.12 8.18
CA ILE A 248 -4.05 -21.75 9.50
C ILE A 248 -5.03 -22.93 9.65
N ARG A 249 -6.27 -22.84 9.16
CA ARG A 249 -7.23 -23.96 9.15
C ARG A 249 -6.73 -25.13 8.32
N GLN A 250 -6.17 -24.88 7.13
CA GLN A 250 -5.59 -25.91 6.27
C GLN A 250 -4.39 -26.59 6.95
N LYS A 251 -3.46 -25.80 7.49
CA LYS A 251 -2.31 -26.31 8.28
C LYS A 251 -2.75 -27.12 9.50
N LEU A 252 -3.83 -26.71 10.17
CA LEU A 252 -4.43 -27.45 11.29
C LEU A 252 -5.06 -28.78 10.83
N SER A 253 -5.76 -28.80 9.69
CA SER A 253 -6.32 -30.04 9.10
C SER A 253 -5.21 -31.03 8.75
N VAL A 254 -4.16 -30.59 8.03
CA VAL A 254 -3.01 -31.44 7.68
C VAL A 254 -2.29 -31.95 8.94
N SER A 255 -2.20 -31.14 9.99
CA SER A 255 -1.66 -31.54 11.29
C SER A 255 -2.54 -32.59 12.00
N GLN A 256 -3.87 -32.47 11.91
CA GLN A 256 -4.83 -33.45 12.43
C GLN A 256 -4.80 -34.77 11.64
N ASP A 257 -4.69 -34.72 10.31
CA ASP A 257 -4.53 -35.90 9.46
C ASP A 257 -3.19 -36.61 9.71
N CYS A 258 -2.11 -35.83 9.90
CA CYS A 258 -0.80 -36.36 10.28
C CYS A 258 -0.84 -37.02 11.68
N LYS A 259 -1.51 -36.37 12.65
CA LYS A 259 -1.76 -36.94 13.98
C LYS A 259 -2.54 -38.26 13.88
N ALA A 260 -3.61 -38.31 13.08
CA ALA A 260 -4.42 -39.51 12.91
C ALA A 260 -3.61 -40.65 12.29
N LYS A 261 -2.76 -40.37 11.29
CA LYS A 261 -1.81 -41.34 10.72
C LYS A 261 -0.85 -41.87 11.78
N LEU A 262 -0.21 -40.99 12.56
CA LEU A 262 0.67 -41.37 13.65
C LEU A 262 -0.05 -42.19 14.74
N GLU A 263 -1.31 -41.89 15.05
CA GLU A 263 -2.12 -42.69 15.98
C GLU A 263 -2.42 -44.09 15.43
N THR A 264 -2.69 -44.23 14.12
CA THR A 264 -2.83 -45.56 13.48
C THR A 264 -1.51 -46.33 13.36
N GLU A 265 -0.40 -45.65 13.10
CA GLU A 265 0.93 -46.25 13.03
C GLU A 265 1.38 -46.75 14.42
N ASN A 266 1.19 -45.93 15.47
CA ASN A 266 1.40 -46.36 16.85
C ASN A 266 0.50 -47.54 17.23
N ALA A 267 -0.74 -47.62 16.73
CA ALA A 267 -1.59 -48.79 16.95
C ALA A 267 -1.01 -50.05 16.28
N SER A 268 -0.51 -49.96 15.04
CA SER A 268 0.16 -51.06 14.33
C SER A 268 1.43 -51.51 15.04
N ILE A 269 2.30 -50.58 15.44
CA ILE A 269 3.52 -50.85 16.19
C ILE A 269 3.20 -51.55 17.52
N ASN A 270 2.12 -51.19 18.21
CA ASN A 270 1.69 -51.89 19.42
C ASN A 270 1.21 -53.32 19.17
N VAL A 271 0.59 -53.61 18.01
CA VAL A 271 0.24 -54.98 17.59
C VAL A 271 1.50 -55.79 17.29
N GLU A 272 2.46 -55.22 16.55
CA GLU A 272 3.76 -55.87 16.28
C GLU A 272 4.55 -56.14 17.56
N ILE A 273 4.62 -55.19 18.49
CA ILE A 273 5.20 -55.37 19.83
C ILE A 273 4.48 -56.48 20.61
N GLY A 274 3.16 -56.64 20.44
CA GLY A 274 2.39 -57.75 20.98
C GLY A 274 2.82 -59.09 20.40
N GLN A 275 2.94 -59.18 19.08
CA GLN A 275 3.36 -60.39 18.37
C GLN A 275 4.81 -60.78 18.73
N ILE A 276 5.74 -59.82 18.74
CA ILE A 276 7.15 -60.02 19.11
C ILE A 276 7.27 -60.54 20.57
N LYS A 277 6.39 -60.10 21.48
CA LYS A 277 6.33 -60.64 22.86
C LYS A 277 5.89 -62.11 22.87
N MET A 278 4.85 -62.46 22.11
CA MET A 278 4.39 -63.86 22.01
C MET A 278 5.44 -64.78 21.37
N ASP A 279 6.15 -64.31 20.33
CA ASP A 279 7.18 -65.13 19.67
C ASP A 279 8.46 -65.23 20.51
N ARG A 280 8.81 -64.19 21.26
CA ARG A 280 9.83 -64.28 22.32
C ARG A 280 9.47 -65.32 23.37
N GLU A 281 8.21 -65.39 23.81
CA GLU A 281 7.75 -66.38 24.78
C GLU A 281 7.81 -67.81 24.23
N LYS A 282 7.40 -68.03 22.97
CA LYS A 282 7.56 -69.32 22.27
C LYS A 282 9.04 -69.75 22.21
N LEU A 283 9.93 -68.85 21.79
CA LEU A 283 11.38 -69.12 21.69
C LEU A 283 12.00 -69.39 23.07
N GLN A 284 11.59 -68.66 24.11
CA GLN A 284 12.04 -68.89 25.48
C GLN A 284 11.60 -70.28 25.99
N ASN A 285 10.36 -70.69 25.70
CA ASN A 285 9.86 -72.02 26.03
C ASN A 285 10.58 -73.13 25.24
N GLN A 286 10.83 -72.93 23.94
CA GLN A 286 11.63 -73.86 23.12
C GLN A 286 13.07 -74.02 23.65
N ASN A 287 13.74 -72.92 23.96
CA ASN A 287 15.08 -72.95 24.56
C ASN A 287 15.09 -73.69 25.92
N SER A 288 14.03 -73.56 26.73
CA SER A 288 13.89 -74.30 27.99
C SER A 288 13.70 -75.82 27.78
N GLY A 289 13.11 -76.23 26.65
CA GLY A 289 12.98 -77.64 26.25
C GLY A 289 14.30 -78.20 25.74
N LEU A 290 14.97 -77.46 24.85
CA LEU A 290 16.29 -77.84 24.32
C LEU A 290 17.35 -77.96 25.43
N ALA A 291 17.34 -77.07 26.42
CA ALA A 291 18.24 -77.16 27.57
C ALA A 291 18.03 -78.42 28.43
N LYS A 292 16.80 -78.95 28.52
CA LYS A 292 16.52 -80.23 29.19
C LYS A 292 17.04 -81.40 28.37
N ALA A 293 16.70 -81.45 27.08
CA ALA A 293 17.16 -82.50 26.17
C ALA A 293 18.69 -82.56 26.08
N LEU A 294 19.38 -81.42 26.11
CA LEU A 294 20.85 -81.37 26.16
C LEU A 294 21.40 -81.99 27.45
N SER A 295 20.82 -81.64 28.62
CA SER A 295 21.21 -82.20 29.92
C SER A 295 20.95 -83.71 30.01
N GLU A 296 19.84 -84.18 29.44
CA GLU A 296 19.52 -85.61 29.30
C GLU A 296 20.58 -86.31 28.41
N GLN A 297 20.91 -85.73 27.24
CA GLN A 297 21.91 -86.28 26.32
C GLN A 297 23.35 -86.26 26.91
N GLU A 298 23.71 -85.25 27.70
CA GLU A 298 24.96 -85.21 28.46
C GLU A 298 25.03 -86.35 29.50
N SER A 299 23.90 -86.67 30.14
CA SER A 299 23.82 -87.79 31.08
C SER A 299 23.95 -89.15 30.37
N GLU A 300 23.34 -89.33 29.20
CA GLU A 300 23.50 -90.53 28.38
C GLU A 300 24.93 -90.69 27.86
N ASN A 301 25.54 -89.62 27.34
CA ASN A 301 26.93 -89.61 26.88
C ASN A 301 27.90 -89.97 28.00
N LYS A 302 27.62 -89.58 29.25
CA LYS A 302 28.40 -89.99 30.42
C LYS A 302 28.31 -91.49 30.68
N VAL A 303 27.10 -92.08 30.62
CA VAL A 303 26.90 -93.53 30.75
C VAL A 303 27.55 -94.30 29.60
N ALA A 304 27.44 -93.81 28.36
CA ALA A 304 28.10 -94.39 27.19
C ALA A 304 29.64 -94.37 27.33
N THR A 305 30.21 -93.25 27.76
CA THR A 305 31.66 -93.11 28.04
C THR A 305 32.11 -94.10 29.10
N GLN A 306 31.31 -94.28 30.17
CA GLN A 306 31.60 -95.23 31.24
C GLN A 306 31.54 -96.68 30.74
N THR A 307 30.56 -97.00 29.89
CA THR A 307 30.43 -98.30 29.22
C THR A 307 31.61 -98.59 28.26
N ILE A 308 32.08 -97.58 27.52
CA ILE A 308 33.27 -97.69 26.66
C ILE A 308 34.53 -98.00 27.49
N ASN A 309 34.69 -97.37 28.65
CA ASN A 309 35.82 -97.65 29.55
C ASN A 309 35.77 -99.10 30.10
N ASP A 310 34.59 -99.59 30.49
CA ASP A 310 34.41 -100.99 30.91
C ASP A 310 34.67 -102.00 29.77
N LEU A 311 34.33 -101.64 28.53
CA LEU A 311 34.64 -102.45 27.35
C LEU A 311 36.13 -102.43 27.01
N ASN A 312 36.81 -101.30 27.16
CA ASN A 312 38.27 -101.20 26.98
C ASN A 312 39.03 -102.04 28.02
N LEU A 313 38.57 -102.07 29.28
CA LEU A 313 39.12 -102.96 30.31
C LEU A 313 38.90 -104.44 29.97
N LYS A 314 37.74 -104.81 29.43
CA LYS A 314 37.47 -106.17 28.95
C LYS A 314 38.32 -106.55 27.74
N LEU A 315 38.51 -105.64 26.78
CA LEU A 315 39.39 -105.83 25.63
C LEU A 315 40.83 -106.05 26.06
N LYS A 316 41.35 -105.26 27.02
CA LYS A 316 42.68 -105.48 27.58
C LYS A 316 42.79 -106.88 28.19
N ASN A 317 41.87 -107.26 29.07
CA ASN A 317 41.87 -108.59 29.71
C ASN A 317 41.71 -109.77 28.71
N LEU A 318 41.22 -109.52 27.49
CA LEU A 318 41.19 -110.49 26.40
C LEU A 318 42.50 -110.50 25.60
N ASN A 319 43.12 -109.34 25.40
CA ASN A 319 44.42 -109.22 24.74
C ASN A 319 45.53 -109.87 25.57
N ASP A 320 45.56 -109.61 26.88
CA ASP A 320 46.48 -110.24 27.84
C ASP A 320 46.37 -111.79 27.76
N LYS A 321 45.15 -112.34 27.63
CA LYS A 321 44.90 -113.78 27.42
C LYS A 321 45.28 -114.32 26.03
N ILE A 322 45.22 -113.48 25.00
CA ILE A 322 45.71 -113.84 23.67
C ILE A 322 47.23 -113.96 23.71
N GLU A 323 47.92 -113.09 24.45
CA GLU A 323 49.37 -113.16 24.65
C GLU A 323 49.79 -114.43 25.41
N ASP A 324 49.08 -114.81 26.49
CA ASP A 324 49.23 -116.11 27.17
C ASP A 324 49.03 -117.31 26.22
N ALA A 325 48.01 -117.25 25.36
CA ALA A 325 47.73 -118.28 24.36
C ALA A 325 48.82 -118.33 23.27
N GLN A 326 49.35 -117.18 22.85
CA GLN A 326 50.46 -117.07 21.90
C GLN A 326 51.72 -117.72 22.47
N ALA A 327 52.05 -117.46 23.74
CA ALA A 327 53.15 -118.12 24.45
C ALA A 327 52.96 -119.64 24.53
N SER A 328 51.74 -120.09 24.82
CA SER A 328 51.38 -121.52 24.85
C SER A 328 51.52 -122.20 23.47
N ILE A 329 51.14 -121.50 22.39
CA ILE A 329 51.33 -121.96 21.00
C ILE A 329 52.82 -122.07 20.66
N ASN A 330 53.63 -121.09 21.04
CA ASN A 330 55.08 -121.12 20.82
C ASN A 330 55.73 -122.30 21.57
N GLU A 331 55.30 -122.60 22.80
CA GLU A 331 55.78 -123.78 23.54
C GLU A 331 55.40 -125.08 22.79
N LEU A 332 54.17 -125.21 22.32
CA LEU A 332 53.72 -126.35 21.52
C LEU A 332 54.49 -126.48 20.19
N GLN A 333 54.87 -125.38 19.54
CA GLN A 333 55.72 -125.40 18.35
C GLN A 333 57.14 -125.93 18.65
N THR A 334 57.74 -125.59 19.80
CA THR A 334 59.04 -126.18 20.19
C THR A 334 58.94 -127.68 20.51
N LYS A 335 57.79 -128.14 21.03
CA LYS A 335 57.49 -129.56 21.24
C LYS A 335 57.26 -130.29 19.91
N LEU A 336 56.63 -129.65 18.92
CA LEU A 336 56.49 -130.20 17.57
C LEU A 336 57.85 -130.39 16.90
N ALA A 337 58.71 -129.36 16.92
CA ALA A 337 60.04 -129.40 16.30
C ALA A 337 60.95 -130.50 16.90
N SER A 338 60.87 -130.74 18.22
CA SER A 338 61.61 -131.84 18.86
C SER A 338 61.03 -133.22 18.54
N MET A 339 59.71 -133.36 18.36
CA MET A 339 59.11 -134.59 17.82
C MET A 339 59.51 -134.85 16.36
N GLU A 340 59.52 -133.82 15.50
CA GLU A 340 59.98 -133.95 14.11
C GLU A 340 61.45 -134.40 14.02
N GLN A 341 62.30 -133.92 14.93
CA GLN A 341 63.71 -134.36 15.01
C GLN A 341 63.82 -135.84 15.40
N ALA A 342 63.03 -136.32 16.36
CA ALA A 342 62.99 -137.75 16.73
C ALA A 342 62.43 -138.65 15.60
N LEU A 343 61.50 -138.12 14.81
CA LEU A 343 60.93 -138.80 13.64
C LEU A 343 61.96 -138.92 12.50
N ARG A 344 62.86 -137.94 12.34
CA ARG A 344 64.00 -138.04 11.41
C ARG A 344 64.98 -139.15 11.82
N THR A 345 65.41 -139.20 13.08
CA THR A 345 66.34 -140.26 13.53
C THR A 345 65.76 -141.66 13.38
N SER A 346 64.45 -141.85 13.64
CA SER A 346 63.82 -143.15 13.39
C SER A 346 63.67 -143.47 11.90
N ASN A 347 63.52 -142.46 11.04
CA ASN A 347 63.53 -142.67 9.59
C ASN A 347 64.93 -143.02 9.05
N GLU A 348 66.00 -142.53 9.67
CA GLU A 348 67.39 -142.92 9.39
C GLU A 348 67.67 -144.38 9.81
N GLU A 349 67.16 -144.82 10.96
CA GLU A 349 67.17 -146.24 11.36
C GLU A 349 66.41 -147.14 10.34
N ASN A 350 65.26 -146.67 9.84
CA ASN A 350 64.49 -147.37 8.80
C ASN A 350 65.20 -147.44 7.44
N ILE A 351 66.14 -146.53 7.15
CA ILE A 351 67.00 -146.64 5.96
C ILE A 351 68.04 -147.75 6.17
N SER A 352 68.68 -147.81 7.34
CA SER A 352 69.64 -148.88 7.68
C SER A 352 69.01 -150.28 7.56
N LEU A 353 67.78 -150.46 8.06
CA LEU A 353 67.03 -151.73 7.95
C LEU A 353 66.62 -152.06 6.50
N ARG A 354 66.46 -151.05 5.64
CA ARG A 354 66.12 -151.23 4.22
C ARG A 354 67.34 -151.69 3.41
N ASP A 355 68.54 -151.26 3.78
CA ASP A 355 69.79 -151.73 3.17
C ASP A 355 70.13 -153.18 3.56
N GLU A 356 69.84 -153.60 4.80
CA GLU A 356 69.92 -155.02 5.20
C GLU A 356 68.96 -155.91 4.40
N LEU A 357 67.71 -155.44 4.18
CA LEU A 357 66.74 -156.11 3.30
C LEU A 357 67.23 -156.18 1.84
N HIS A 358 67.95 -155.17 1.35
CA HIS A 358 68.56 -155.23 0.02
C HIS A 358 69.69 -156.28 -0.04
N GLY A 359 70.47 -156.44 1.03
CA GLY A 359 71.43 -157.53 1.18
C GLY A 359 70.78 -158.92 1.05
N MET A 360 69.68 -159.17 1.77
CA MET A 360 68.92 -160.42 1.65
C MET A 360 68.32 -160.63 0.25
N SER A 361 67.92 -159.55 -0.44
CA SER A 361 67.38 -159.64 -1.81
C SER A 361 68.39 -160.15 -2.84
N ASN A 362 69.70 -160.04 -2.59
CA ASN A 362 70.73 -160.55 -3.50
C ASN A 362 70.92 -162.07 -3.36
N GLN A 363 70.84 -162.61 -2.15
CA GLN A 363 70.85 -164.06 -1.90
C GLN A 363 69.67 -164.78 -2.57
N VAL A 364 68.52 -164.10 -2.69
CA VAL A 364 67.34 -164.60 -3.43
C VAL A 364 67.58 -164.66 -4.95
N ASN A 365 68.48 -163.84 -5.49
CA ASN A 365 68.85 -163.92 -6.91
C ASN A 365 69.86 -165.04 -7.20
N GLU A 366 70.77 -165.36 -6.27
CA GLU A 366 71.68 -166.51 -6.41
C GLU A 366 70.88 -167.83 -6.50
N ALA A 367 69.91 -168.02 -5.60
CA ALA A 367 68.97 -169.16 -5.63
C ALA A 367 68.11 -169.24 -6.91
N LYS A 368 68.03 -168.14 -7.68
CA LYS A 368 67.27 -168.06 -8.93
C LYS A 368 68.08 -168.55 -10.14
N GLU A 369 69.41 -168.49 -10.09
CA GLU A 369 70.29 -169.07 -11.12
C GLU A 369 70.37 -170.59 -11.01
N GLU A 370 70.40 -171.14 -9.78
CA GLU A 370 70.30 -172.60 -9.55
C GLU A 370 69.01 -173.18 -10.17
N MET A 371 67.89 -172.46 -10.05
CA MET A 371 66.61 -172.85 -10.66
C MET A 371 66.64 -172.80 -12.20
N GLN A 372 67.47 -171.95 -12.83
CA GLN A 372 67.65 -171.98 -14.29
C GLN A 372 68.46 -173.20 -14.74
N ASN A 373 69.52 -173.57 -14.00
CA ASN A 373 70.32 -174.76 -14.32
C ASN A 373 69.47 -176.06 -14.29
N MET A 374 68.47 -176.14 -13.41
CA MET A 374 67.55 -177.28 -13.37
C MET A 374 66.58 -177.32 -14.58
N LYS A 375 66.26 -176.17 -15.19
CA LYS A 375 65.41 -176.07 -16.38
C LYS A 375 66.11 -176.61 -17.65
N ALA A 376 67.42 -176.41 -17.78
CA ALA A 376 68.19 -176.89 -18.92
C ALA A 376 68.15 -178.44 -19.07
N SER A 377 68.17 -179.15 -17.94
CA SER A 377 68.18 -180.62 -17.88
C SER A 377 66.93 -181.29 -18.47
N LEU A 378 65.79 -180.59 -18.50
CA LEU A 378 64.53 -181.11 -19.07
C LEU A 378 64.39 -180.82 -20.58
N GLN A 379 64.96 -179.71 -21.08
CA GLN A 379 64.90 -179.35 -22.49
C GLN A 379 65.68 -180.35 -23.38
N GLN A 380 66.79 -180.90 -22.86
CA GLN A 380 67.71 -181.78 -23.59
C GLN A 380 67.13 -183.16 -23.95
N LYS A 381 65.98 -183.56 -23.38
CA LYS A 381 65.37 -184.89 -23.58
C LYS A 381 64.21 -184.94 -24.60
N ILE A 382 63.80 -183.81 -25.17
CA ILE A 382 62.53 -183.73 -25.93
C ILE A 382 62.72 -183.69 -27.46
N SER A 383 63.79 -183.06 -27.97
CA SER A 383 63.91 -182.76 -29.41
C SER A 383 64.95 -183.58 -30.19
N SER A 384 65.59 -184.60 -29.58
CA SER A 384 66.43 -185.58 -30.30
C SER A 384 65.63 -186.57 -31.17
N LEU A 385 64.47 -186.14 -31.66
CA LEU A 385 63.47 -186.90 -32.44
C LEU A 385 62.87 -186.11 -33.61
N THR A 386 63.27 -184.84 -33.83
CA THR A 386 62.72 -183.99 -34.90
C THR A 386 63.76 -183.51 -35.94
N GLU A 387 64.98 -184.04 -35.92
CA GLU A 387 66.08 -183.63 -36.82
C GLU A 387 66.06 -184.28 -38.22
N ILE A 388 65.06 -185.12 -38.53
CA ILE A 388 65.05 -185.96 -39.75
C ILE A 388 64.12 -185.44 -40.87
N ASN A 389 63.08 -184.64 -40.58
CA ASN A 389 62.13 -184.14 -41.60
C ASN A 389 62.57 -182.84 -42.29
N SER A 390 63.88 -182.59 -42.37
CA SER A 390 64.52 -181.34 -42.83
C SER A 390 64.56 -181.14 -44.36
N LYS A 391 63.52 -181.58 -45.10
CA LYS A 391 63.62 -181.76 -46.57
C LYS A 391 62.43 -181.35 -47.45
N ILE A 392 61.41 -180.69 -46.92
CA ILE A 392 60.32 -180.11 -47.74
C ILE A 392 60.33 -178.59 -47.57
N ALA A 393 61.15 -177.92 -48.37
CA ALA A 393 61.30 -176.47 -48.43
C ALA A 393 61.55 -176.07 -49.90
N GLY A 394 60.46 -175.87 -50.65
CA GLY A 394 60.51 -175.71 -52.11
C GLY A 394 59.27 -175.04 -52.71
N ASP A 395 58.26 -175.82 -53.08
CA ASP A 395 57.65 -175.64 -54.42
C ASP A 395 56.20 -175.08 -54.45
N MET A 396 55.81 -174.14 -53.56
CA MET A 396 54.44 -173.56 -53.58
C MET A 396 54.41 -172.03 -53.38
N GLN A 397 55.15 -171.29 -54.20
CA GLN A 397 55.11 -169.82 -54.31
C GLN A 397 54.29 -169.35 -55.54
N GLU A 398 53.28 -170.12 -55.97
CA GLU A 398 52.66 -170.01 -57.31
C GLU A 398 51.12 -170.21 -57.28
N LEU A 399 50.42 -169.62 -56.30
CA LEU A 399 48.96 -169.76 -56.18
C LEU A 399 48.25 -168.51 -55.63
N GLU A 400 48.84 -167.34 -55.87
CA GLU A 400 48.39 -166.03 -55.36
C GLU A 400 47.48 -165.25 -56.36
N GLU A 401 47.20 -165.81 -57.53
CA GLU A 401 46.67 -165.06 -58.70
C GLU A 401 45.16 -165.21 -58.98
N ASN A 402 44.50 -166.27 -58.49
CA ASN A 402 43.16 -166.69 -58.96
C ASN A 402 42.00 -166.49 -57.96
N LEU A 403 41.89 -165.30 -57.33
CA LEU A 403 40.70 -164.94 -56.51
C LEU A 403 40.22 -163.48 -56.68
N ALA A 404 40.61 -162.80 -57.76
CA ALA A 404 40.36 -161.37 -57.95
C ALA A 404 38.96 -161.01 -58.51
N GLU A 405 38.26 -161.92 -59.21
CA GLU A 405 37.11 -161.55 -60.04
C GLU A 405 35.77 -161.38 -59.27
N SER A 406 35.65 -161.88 -58.04
CA SER A 406 34.34 -162.02 -57.36
C SER A 406 33.83 -160.75 -56.64
N GLN A 407 34.58 -159.65 -56.59
CA GLN A 407 34.22 -158.47 -55.78
C GLN A 407 33.53 -157.34 -56.56
N ALA A 408 33.63 -157.32 -57.89
CA ALA A 408 33.30 -156.16 -58.74
C ALA A 408 31.79 -155.83 -58.91
N HIS A 409 30.88 -156.43 -58.13
CA HIS A 409 29.43 -156.27 -58.32
C HIS A 409 28.67 -155.62 -57.15
N VAL A 410 29.35 -155.30 -56.04
CA VAL A 410 28.73 -154.63 -54.87
C VAL A 410 28.91 -153.11 -54.91
N GLU A 411 29.98 -152.60 -55.54
CA GLU A 411 30.33 -151.18 -55.63
C GLU A 411 29.19 -150.29 -56.17
N ASN A 412 28.43 -150.81 -57.16
CA ASN A 412 27.54 -150.01 -58.00
C ASN A 412 26.29 -149.50 -57.26
N CYS A 413 25.79 -150.23 -56.26
CA CYS A 413 24.58 -149.84 -55.52
C CYS A 413 24.84 -148.74 -54.48
N ASN A 414 26.09 -148.48 -54.10
CA ASN A 414 26.43 -147.47 -53.09
C ASN A 414 26.50 -146.04 -53.64
N GLN A 415 26.57 -145.86 -54.98
CA GLN A 415 26.77 -144.54 -55.58
C GLN A 415 25.49 -143.69 -55.65
N GLU A 416 24.31 -144.30 -55.79
CA GLU A 416 23.03 -143.56 -55.87
C GLU A 416 22.60 -142.97 -54.52
N LEU A 417 22.95 -143.62 -53.40
CA LEU A 417 22.54 -143.22 -52.05
C LEU A 417 23.29 -141.97 -51.57
N ALA A 418 24.56 -141.82 -51.95
CA ALA A 418 25.36 -140.64 -51.63
C ALA A 418 24.88 -139.35 -52.34
N ALA A 419 24.12 -139.46 -53.43
CA ALA A 419 23.65 -138.29 -54.18
C ALA A 419 22.54 -137.52 -53.43
N THR A 420 21.61 -138.22 -52.79
CA THR A 420 20.47 -137.60 -52.08
C THR A 420 20.88 -136.98 -50.75
N GLU A 421 21.77 -137.65 -50.00
CA GLU A 421 22.28 -137.17 -48.71
C GLU A 421 22.98 -135.80 -48.82
N ASN A 422 23.79 -135.61 -49.87
CA ASN A 422 24.43 -134.33 -50.15
C ASN A 422 23.42 -133.20 -50.50
N THR A 423 22.29 -133.52 -51.15
CA THR A 423 21.24 -132.51 -51.41
C THR A 423 20.48 -132.12 -50.14
N LEU A 424 20.29 -133.04 -49.18
CA LEU A 424 19.63 -132.74 -47.92
C LEU A 424 20.47 -131.79 -47.05
N ILE A 425 21.77 -132.08 -46.91
CA ILE A 425 22.73 -131.23 -46.18
C ILE A 425 22.80 -129.82 -46.79
N ALA A 426 22.72 -129.68 -48.12
CA ALA A 426 22.64 -128.37 -48.76
C ALA A 426 21.37 -127.60 -48.32
N THR A 427 20.20 -128.26 -48.29
CA THR A 427 18.96 -127.60 -47.86
C THR A 427 18.95 -127.21 -46.38
N GLU A 428 19.45 -128.05 -45.47
CA GLU A 428 19.52 -127.72 -44.04
C GLU A 428 20.38 -126.48 -43.78
N ASN A 429 21.52 -126.33 -44.46
CA ASN A 429 22.35 -125.13 -44.34
C ASN A 429 21.61 -123.88 -44.84
N THR A 430 20.88 -123.94 -45.97
CA THR A 430 20.10 -122.79 -46.43
C THR A 430 18.95 -122.40 -45.49
N VAL A 431 18.33 -123.36 -44.79
CA VAL A 431 17.33 -123.06 -43.76
C VAL A 431 17.98 -122.33 -42.58
N LYS A 432 19.16 -122.78 -42.15
CA LYS A 432 19.93 -122.21 -41.04
C LYS A 432 20.38 -120.77 -41.31
N ASP A 433 20.81 -120.49 -42.54
CA ASP A 433 21.13 -119.12 -42.99
C ASP A 433 19.88 -118.22 -42.99
N LEU A 434 18.72 -118.74 -43.42
CA LEU A 434 17.45 -118.01 -43.39
C LEU A 434 16.96 -117.74 -41.95
N GLU A 435 17.13 -118.68 -41.02
CA GLU A 435 16.86 -118.47 -39.59
C GLU A 435 17.76 -117.39 -39.00
N GLN A 436 19.06 -117.39 -39.33
CA GLN A 436 19.99 -116.34 -38.91
C GLN A 436 19.62 -114.97 -39.51
N HIS A 437 19.22 -114.91 -40.78
CA HIS A 437 18.74 -113.68 -41.41
C HIS A 437 17.43 -113.17 -40.77
N LEU A 438 16.48 -114.06 -40.45
CA LEU A 438 15.24 -113.70 -39.77
C LEU A 438 15.50 -113.16 -38.35
N LYS A 439 16.42 -113.78 -37.61
CA LYS A 439 16.87 -113.28 -36.30
C LYS A 439 17.49 -111.88 -36.42
N MET A 440 18.40 -111.66 -37.37
CA MET A 440 18.98 -110.33 -37.63
C MET A 440 17.95 -109.29 -38.09
N ALA A 441 16.84 -109.70 -38.72
CA ALA A 441 15.73 -108.81 -39.07
C ALA A 441 14.92 -108.40 -37.83
N LEU A 442 14.61 -109.34 -36.93
CA LEU A 442 13.92 -109.08 -35.66
C LEU A 442 14.75 -108.20 -34.70
N GLU A 443 16.07 -108.43 -34.63
CA GLU A 443 17.01 -107.59 -33.87
C GLU A 443 17.08 -106.16 -34.44
N LYS A 444 16.97 -105.98 -35.76
CA LYS A 444 16.87 -104.64 -36.39
C LYS A 444 15.51 -103.98 -36.14
N GLN A 445 14.41 -104.74 -36.20
CA GLN A 445 13.06 -104.23 -35.93
C GLN A 445 12.97 -103.70 -34.49
N THR A 446 13.35 -104.53 -33.51
CA THR A 446 13.34 -104.15 -32.09
C THR A 446 14.29 -102.98 -31.78
N HIS A 447 15.42 -102.87 -32.48
CA HIS A 447 16.27 -101.68 -32.40
C HIS A 447 15.57 -100.41 -32.94
N CYS A 448 14.87 -100.50 -34.08
CA CYS A 448 14.09 -99.38 -34.62
C CYS A 448 12.94 -98.97 -33.69
N GLU A 449 12.21 -99.94 -33.13
CA GLU A 449 11.15 -99.69 -32.14
C GLU A 449 11.72 -99.03 -30.87
N SER A 450 12.94 -99.39 -30.44
CA SER A 450 13.64 -98.73 -29.33
C SER A 450 13.99 -97.28 -29.63
N GLU A 451 14.55 -96.97 -30.81
CA GLU A 451 14.87 -95.59 -31.22
C GLU A 451 13.61 -94.73 -31.44
N ILE A 452 12.54 -95.30 -31.98
CA ILE A 452 11.23 -94.62 -32.11
C ILE A 452 10.69 -94.24 -30.71
N ASN A 453 10.75 -95.16 -29.75
CA ASN A 453 10.32 -94.90 -28.37
C ASN A 453 11.19 -93.85 -27.66
N LYS A 454 12.51 -93.78 -27.94
CA LYS A 454 13.35 -92.67 -27.48
C LYS A 454 12.89 -91.33 -28.05
N GLN A 455 12.62 -91.28 -29.36
CA GLN A 455 12.20 -90.03 -30.02
C GLN A 455 10.86 -89.54 -29.49
N PHE A 456 9.89 -90.42 -29.24
CA PHE A 456 8.66 -90.02 -28.55
C PHE A 456 8.93 -89.46 -27.14
N SER A 457 9.81 -90.08 -26.36
CA SER A 457 10.17 -89.59 -25.01
C SER A 457 10.96 -88.27 -25.03
N GLU A 458 11.70 -87.93 -26.09
CA GLU A 458 12.37 -86.62 -26.23
C GLU A 458 11.38 -85.55 -26.74
N ILE A 459 10.39 -85.93 -27.56
CA ILE A 459 9.26 -85.06 -27.95
C ILE A 459 8.39 -84.68 -26.75
N GLU A 460 8.04 -85.62 -25.85
CA GLU A 460 7.28 -85.31 -24.63
C GLU A 460 8.00 -84.26 -23.76
N LYS A 461 9.30 -84.44 -23.53
CA LYS A 461 10.13 -83.49 -22.77
C LYS A 461 10.17 -82.10 -23.42
N LEU A 462 10.27 -82.03 -24.75
CA LEU A 462 10.22 -80.76 -25.49
C LEU A 462 8.84 -80.09 -25.42
N GLN A 463 7.75 -80.87 -25.36
CA GLN A 463 6.40 -80.35 -25.13
C GLN A 463 6.21 -79.83 -23.70
N GLU A 464 6.79 -80.50 -22.71
CA GLU A 464 6.78 -80.06 -21.31
C GLU A 464 7.56 -78.74 -21.12
N ILE A 465 8.81 -78.68 -21.60
CA ILE A 465 9.64 -77.45 -21.60
C ILE A 465 8.94 -76.30 -22.33
N LYS A 466 8.30 -76.56 -23.48
CA LYS A 466 7.49 -75.56 -24.19
C LYS A 466 6.34 -75.05 -23.32
N ARG A 467 5.60 -75.95 -22.66
CA ARG A 467 4.45 -75.58 -21.84
C ARG A 467 4.86 -74.73 -20.65
N ASP A 468 5.99 -75.04 -20.02
CA ASP A 468 6.51 -74.26 -18.89
C ASP A 468 7.06 -72.90 -19.34
N SER A 469 7.70 -72.82 -20.52
CA SER A 469 8.05 -71.55 -21.16
C SER A 469 6.82 -70.69 -21.46
N GLU A 470 5.73 -71.28 -21.97
CA GLU A 470 4.45 -70.60 -22.19
C GLU A 470 3.83 -70.12 -20.87
N ASN A 471 3.87 -70.94 -19.81
CA ASN A 471 3.41 -70.57 -18.47
C ASN A 471 4.19 -69.36 -17.92
N GLU A 472 5.53 -69.40 -17.99
CA GLU A 472 6.41 -68.33 -17.52
C GLU A 472 6.17 -67.02 -18.27
N ILE A 473 5.98 -67.08 -19.61
CA ILE A 473 5.55 -65.93 -20.42
C ILE A 473 4.22 -65.34 -19.93
N THR A 474 3.24 -66.14 -19.48
CA THR A 474 2.00 -65.59 -18.91
C THR A 474 2.20 -64.94 -17.54
N VAL A 475 3.13 -65.44 -16.72
CA VAL A 475 3.49 -64.84 -15.42
C VAL A 475 4.22 -63.50 -15.63
N LEU A 476 5.19 -63.46 -16.55
CA LEU A 476 5.90 -62.24 -16.93
C LEU A 476 4.94 -61.18 -17.51
N LYS A 477 4.00 -61.58 -18.38
CA LYS A 477 2.94 -60.66 -18.87
C LYS A 477 2.07 -60.10 -17.75
N LYS A 478 1.64 -60.93 -16.79
CA LYS A 478 0.91 -60.45 -15.60
C LYS A 478 1.75 -59.45 -14.80
N ARG A 479 3.03 -59.75 -14.56
CA ARG A 479 3.95 -58.85 -13.85
C ARG A 479 4.19 -57.53 -14.59
N LEU A 480 4.29 -57.56 -15.92
CA LEU A 480 4.36 -56.35 -16.76
C LEU A 480 3.12 -55.48 -16.56
N THR A 481 1.91 -56.03 -16.71
CA THR A 481 0.67 -55.28 -16.50
C THR A 481 0.51 -54.75 -15.07
N GLN A 482 1.09 -55.43 -14.07
CA GLN A 482 1.11 -54.92 -12.70
C GLN A 482 2.04 -53.70 -12.57
N LEU A 483 3.23 -53.75 -13.18
CA LEU A 483 4.18 -52.64 -13.18
C LEU A 483 3.68 -51.43 -14.00
N GLU A 484 3.00 -51.68 -15.12
CA GLU A 484 2.34 -50.63 -15.92
C GLU A 484 1.26 -49.90 -15.12
N ASN A 485 0.42 -50.64 -14.39
CA ASN A 485 -0.57 -50.04 -13.49
C ASN A 485 0.07 -49.29 -12.31
N GLN A 486 1.18 -49.79 -11.75
CA GLN A 486 1.93 -49.09 -10.70
C GLN A 486 2.55 -47.79 -11.21
N ASN A 487 3.14 -47.79 -12.41
CA ASN A 487 3.65 -46.58 -13.05
C ASN A 487 2.53 -45.58 -13.33
N HIS A 488 1.35 -46.03 -13.79
CA HIS A 488 0.21 -45.14 -14.04
C HIS A 488 -0.33 -44.46 -12.77
N GLU A 489 -0.40 -45.18 -11.64
CA GLU A 489 -0.74 -44.56 -10.34
C GLU A 489 0.38 -43.62 -9.83
N LEU A 490 1.65 -43.95 -10.06
CA LEU A 490 2.77 -43.06 -9.76
C LEU A 490 2.70 -41.75 -10.57
N THR A 491 2.37 -41.83 -11.86
CA THR A 491 2.09 -40.64 -12.70
C THR A 491 0.98 -39.80 -12.07
N LYS A 492 -0.16 -40.39 -11.69
CA LYS A 492 -1.26 -39.65 -11.02
C LYS A 492 -0.86 -39.01 -9.69
N THR A 493 0.13 -39.53 -8.96
CA THR A 493 0.69 -38.82 -7.79
C THR A 493 1.60 -37.67 -8.19
N ILE A 494 2.43 -37.84 -9.22
CA ILE A 494 3.27 -36.75 -9.77
C ILE A 494 2.39 -35.61 -10.27
N ASP A 495 1.35 -35.89 -11.06
CA ASP A 495 0.41 -34.89 -11.58
C ASP A 495 -0.28 -34.09 -10.45
N ARG A 496 -0.58 -34.74 -9.32
CA ARG A 496 -1.14 -34.07 -8.13
C ARG A 496 -0.12 -33.17 -7.45
N TYR A 497 1.10 -33.66 -7.23
CA TYR A 497 2.18 -32.84 -6.66
C TYR A 497 2.58 -31.67 -7.58
N GLN A 498 2.44 -31.82 -8.90
CA GLN A 498 2.61 -30.74 -9.87
C GLN A 498 1.64 -29.58 -9.58
N VAL A 499 0.34 -29.89 -9.40
CA VAL A 499 -0.70 -28.90 -9.05
C VAL A 499 -0.50 -28.31 -7.65
N ASP A 500 -0.11 -29.13 -6.67
CA ASP A 500 0.21 -28.63 -5.32
C ASP A 500 1.41 -27.64 -5.34
N ILE A 501 2.38 -27.85 -6.22
CA ILE A 501 3.53 -26.95 -6.44
C ILE A 501 3.07 -25.66 -7.13
N GLU A 502 2.28 -25.72 -8.20
CA GLU A 502 1.74 -24.54 -8.89
C GLU A 502 0.95 -23.64 -7.92
N ILE A 503 0.12 -24.25 -7.07
CA ILE A 503 -0.62 -23.54 -6.00
C ILE A 503 0.34 -22.94 -4.96
N ALA A 504 1.44 -23.62 -4.61
CA ALA A 504 2.44 -23.08 -3.68
C ALA A 504 3.21 -21.89 -4.27
N GLU A 505 3.56 -21.94 -5.56
CA GLU A 505 4.25 -20.85 -6.28
C GLU A 505 3.36 -19.60 -6.41
N GLU A 506 2.08 -19.76 -6.76
CA GLU A 506 1.09 -18.67 -6.78
C GLU A 506 0.97 -18.01 -5.39
N ASN A 507 0.86 -18.81 -4.33
CA ASN A 507 0.82 -18.32 -2.94
C ASN A 507 2.12 -17.62 -2.50
N ILE A 508 3.29 -18.04 -2.99
CA ILE A 508 4.55 -17.35 -2.75
C ILE A 508 4.56 -16.00 -3.48
N ASN A 509 4.08 -15.94 -4.73
CA ASN A 509 4.00 -14.72 -5.52
C ASN A 509 3.08 -13.66 -4.86
N VAL A 510 1.89 -14.06 -4.40
CA VAL A 510 0.97 -13.19 -3.65
C VAL A 510 1.60 -12.68 -2.34
N ARG A 511 2.27 -13.55 -1.58
CA ARG A 511 2.98 -13.13 -0.34
C ARG A 511 4.13 -12.17 -0.63
N ASN A 512 4.87 -12.36 -1.73
CA ASN A 512 5.94 -11.45 -2.15
C ASN A 512 5.39 -10.06 -2.52
N GLN A 513 4.28 -9.98 -3.25
CA GLN A 513 3.59 -8.72 -3.53
C GLN A 513 3.14 -8.03 -2.24
N ARG A 514 2.61 -8.79 -1.27
CA ARG A 514 2.20 -8.22 0.03
C ARG A 514 3.38 -7.73 0.86
N ILE A 515 4.52 -8.43 0.85
CA ILE A 515 5.77 -7.97 1.45
C ILE A 515 6.20 -6.64 0.83
N GLN A 516 6.24 -6.55 -0.51
CA GLN A 516 6.60 -5.31 -1.20
C GLN A 516 5.66 -4.14 -0.86
N THR A 517 4.37 -4.41 -0.67
CA THR A 517 3.39 -3.42 -0.20
C THR A 517 3.69 -2.97 1.24
N LEU A 518 4.00 -3.91 2.13
CA LEU A 518 4.35 -3.61 3.53
C LEU A 518 5.69 -2.87 3.65
N GLU A 519 6.64 -3.10 2.74
CA GLU A 519 7.87 -2.31 2.63
C GLU A 519 7.58 -0.86 2.25
N THR A 520 6.66 -0.62 1.30
CA THR A 520 6.20 0.75 0.99
C THR A 520 5.43 1.40 2.15
N GLU A 521 4.51 0.69 2.81
CA GLU A 521 3.82 1.18 4.02
C GLU A 521 4.83 1.56 5.12
N ALA A 522 5.90 0.77 5.29
CA ALA A 522 6.94 1.00 6.30
C ALA A 522 7.82 2.22 5.97
N ASP A 523 8.21 2.43 4.71
CA ASP A 523 8.98 3.61 4.31
C ASP A 523 8.14 4.90 4.32
N GLU A 524 6.84 4.83 3.99
CA GLU A 524 5.91 5.94 4.19
C GLU A 524 5.75 6.30 5.67
N ALA A 525 5.54 5.31 6.54
CA ALA A 525 5.48 5.51 7.99
C ALA A 525 6.79 6.12 8.55
N LYS A 526 7.94 5.67 8.06
CA LYS A 526 9.28 6.18 8.41
C LYS A 526 9.50 7.62 7.94
N ASN A 527 9.03 7.98 6.74
CA ASN A 527 9.02 9.36 6.25
C ASN A 527 8.10 10.26 7.08
N SER A 528 6.90 9.76 7.44
CA SER A 528 5.98 10.46 8.35
C SER A 528 6.59 10.68 9.74
N ILE A 529 7.25 9.67 10.32
CA ILE A 529 7.99 9.79 11.59
C ILE A 529 9.11 10.84 11.48
N HIS A 530 9.83 10.90 10.35
CA HIS A 530 10.85 11.93 10.13
C HIS A 530 10.25 13.34 10.08
N SER A 531 9.11 13.52 9.41
CA SER A 531 8.36 14.79 9.37
C SER A 531 7.94 15.25 10.77
N HIS A 532 7.29 14.37 11.54
CA HIS A 532 6.90 14.66 12.94
C HIS A 532 8.11 14.92 13.84
N ALA A 533 9.28 14.31 13.58
CA ALA A 533 10.52 14.59 14.31
C ALA A 533 11.06 16.00 14.00
N MET A 534 10.97 16.47 12.75
CA MET A 534 11.31 17.84 12.37
C MET A 534 10.34 18.86 12.99
N GLU A 535 9.02 18.61 12.91
CA GLU A 535 8.02 19.47 13.55
C GLU A 535 8.23 19.55 15.07
N LYS A 536 8.44 18.42 15.74
CA LYS A 536 8.77 18.35 17.17
C LYS A 536 10.01 19.17 17.53
N GLN A 537 11.03 19.18 16.67
CA GLN A 537 12.23 20.00 16.87
C GLN A 537 11.96 21.50 16.63
N GLN A 538 11.09 21.84 15.67
CA GLN A 538 10.63 23.23 15.44
C GLN A 538 9.79 23.76 16.61
N LEU A 539 8.81 22.97 17.10
CA LEU A 539 8.03 23.28 18.29
C LEU A 539 8.93 23.42 19.53
N LYS A 540 9.93 22.55 19.70
CA LYS A 540 10.93 22.66 20.77
C LYS A 540 11.73 23.96 20.68
N ASN A 541 12.08 24.41 19.48
CA ASN A 541 12.76 25.69 19.28
C ASN A 541 11.85 26.88 19.61
N GLN A 542 10.56 26.83 19.25
CA GLN A 542 9.57 27.84 19.63
C GLN A 542 9.36 27.89 21.15
N VAL A 543 9.21 26.73 21.82
CA VAL A 543 9.12 26.66 23.29
C VAL A 543 10.38 27.23 23.96
N ASN A 544 11.57 26.95 23.43
CA ASN A 544 12.82 27.55 23.91
C ASN A 544 12.87 29.08 23.73
N GLN A 545 12.28 29.60 22.65
CA GLN A 545 12.17 31.05 22.43
C GLN A 545 11.16 31.69 23.40
N ILE A 546 9.94 31.15 23.50
CA ILE A 546 8.92 31.61 24.45
C ILE A 546 9.44 31.56 25.90
N THR A 547 10.23 30.54 26.25
CA THR A 547 10.89 30.45 27.56
C THR A 547 11.86 31.62 27.81
N LYS A 548 12.65 32.02 26.81
CA LYS A 548 13.53 33.21 26.92
C LYS A 548 12.72 34.50 27.05
N GLU A 549 11.66 34.65 26.27
CA GLU A 549 10.76 35.81 26.33
C GLU A 549 10.11 35.92 27.72
N VAL A 550 9.56 34.82 28.24
CA VAL A 550 9.01 34.73 29.61
C VAL A 550 10.07 35.03 30.67
N MET A 551 11.32 34.59 30.52
CA MET A 551 12.40 34.99 31.43
C MET A 551 12.64 36.51 31.39
N THR A 552 12.78 37.11 30.20
CA THR A 552 13.00 38.57 30.09
C THR A 552 11.83 39.39 30.64
N LEU A 553 10.59 38.94 30.46
CA LEU A 553 9.40 39.55 31.05
C LEU A 553 9.35 39.36 32.57
N THR A 554 9.85 38.22 33.09
CA THR A 554 9.94 37.96 34.52
C THR A 554 10.97 38.85 35.21
N ASP A 555 12.13 39.06 34.58
CA ASP A 555 13.17 39.94 35.13
C ASP A 555 12.81 41.43 34.98
N SER A 556 12.17 41.82 33.88
CA SER A 556 11.53 43.14 33.74
C SER A 556 10.46 43.37 34.83
N LYS A 557 9.61 42.38 35.10
CA LYS A 557 8.63 42.43 36.20
C LYS A 557 9.27 42.61 37.56
N LYS A 558 10.37 41.91 37.88
CA LYS A 558 11.10 42.11 39.15
C LYS A 558 11.59 43.55 39.29
N SER A 559 12.18 44.10 38.22
CA SER A 559 12.64 45.50 38.20
C SER A 559 11.47 46.49 38.37
N MET A 560 10.30 46.20 37.79
CA MET A 560 9.08 46.98 38.05
C MET A 560 8.60 46.84 39.52
N GLU A 561 8.65 45.64 40.10
CA GLU A 561 8.29 45.41 41.50
C GLU A 561 9.23 46.13 42.48
N GLU A 562 10.53 46.21 42.17
CA GLU A 562 11.52 47.02 42.90
C GLU A 562 11.27 48.52 42.78
N THR A 563 11.01 49.05 41.57
CA THR A 563 10.68 50.47 41.40
C THR A 563 9.37 50.86 42.10
N ILE A 564 8.36 49.97 42.09
CA ILE A 564 7.11 50.14 42.85
C ILE A 564 7.37 50.13 44.36
N LEU A 565 8.32 49.33 44.85
CA LEU A 565 8.70 49.31 46.28
C LEU A 565 9.38 50.64 46.67
N ASN A 566 10.29 51.14 45.85
CA ASN A 566 10.98 52.42 46.06
C ASN A 566 10.00 53.61 46.03
N LEU A 567 9.10 53.66 45.03
CA LEU A 567 8.06 54.70 44.94
C LEU A 567 7.08 54.64 46.14
N LYS A 568 6.76 53.46 46.66
CA LYS A 568 5.97 53.33 47.91
C LYS A 568 6.71 53.92 49.11
N ALA A 569 8.01 53.66 49.24
CA ALA A 569 8.81 54.25 50.32
C ALA A 569 8.87 55.79 50.21
N GLU A 570 9.04 56.32 49.00
CA GLU A 570 9.00 57.77 48.74
C GLU A 570 7.63 58.38 49.11
N VAL A 571 6.53 57.75 48.70
CA VAL A 571 5.16 58.16 49.09
C VAL A 571 4.98 58.17 50.61
N TYR A 572 5.50 57.19 51.35
CA TYR A 572 5.46 57.23 52.82
C TYR A 572 6.25 58.42 53.40
N THR A 573 7.44 58.74 52.88
CA THR A 573 8.19 59.93 53.34
C THR A 573 7.49 61.25 52.99
N MET A 574 6.79 61.31 51.84
CA MET A 574 5.98 62.48 51.48
C MET A 574 4.74 62.62 52.38
N GLN A 575 4.09 61.52 52.76
CA GLN A 575 2.97 61.54 53.71
C GLN A 575 3.41 62.04 55.11
N GLU A 576 4.58 61.61 55.58
CA GLU A 576 5.16 62.09 56.84
C GLU A 576 5.50 63.59 56.79
N GLN A 577 6.09 64.07 55.68
CA GLN A 577 6.32 65.50 55.45
C GLN A 577 5.03 66.32 55.36
N LEU A 578 3.96 65.79 54.75
CA LEU A 578 2.66 66.44 54.68
C LEU A 578 1.99 66.53 56.07
N ALA A 579 2.10 65.49 56.89
CA ALA A 579 1.63 65.53 58.28
C ALA A 579 2.36 66.60 59.10
N ALA A 580 3.69 66.70 58.97
CA ALA A 580 4.49 67.74 59.60
C ALA A 580 4.10 69.16 59.13
N ARG A 581 3.88 69.35 57.83
CA ARG A 581 3.38 70.63 57.29
C ARG A 581 1.96 70.97 57.78
N SER A 582 1.08 69.97 57.92
CA SER A 582 -0.27 70.18 58.44
C SER A 582 -0.27 70.67 59.89
N LEU A 583 0.71 70.24 60.71
CA LEU A 583 0.89 70.73 62.07
C LEU A 583 1.29 72.22 62.08
N ILE A 584 2.28 72.58 61.26
CA ILE A 584 2.74 73.98 61.11
C ILE A 584 1.63 74.88 60.59
N ILE A 585 0.80 74.40 59.65
CA ILE A 585 -0.37 75.15 59.16
C ILE A 585 -1.33 75.46 60.32
N ALA A 586 -1.71 74.47 61.12
CA ALA A 586 -2.59 74.67 62.28
C ALA A 586 -2.00 75.66 63.32
N GLU A 587 -0.68 75.65 63.55
CA GLU A 587 -0.01 76.64 64.39
C GLU A 587 -0.11 78.06 63.79
N THR A 588 0.12 78.21 62.48
CA THR A 588 -0.02 79.52 61.80
C THR A 588 -1.46 80.02 61.73
N GLU A 589 -2.45 79.13 61.58
CA GLU A 589 -3.87 79.48 61.64
C GLU A 589 -4.26 80.01 63.02
N GLY A 590 -3.72 79.42 64.10
CA GLY A 590 -3.85 79.93 65.46
C GLY A 590 -3.25 81.34 65.63
N MET A 591 -2.06 81.59 65.07
CA MET A 591 -1.46 82.94 65.08
C MET A 591 -2.28 83.96 64.28
N ILE A 592 -2.79 83.57 63.11
CA ILE A 592 -3.65 84.41 62.27
C ILE A 592 -4.96 84.75 63.00
N GLN A 593 -5.53 83.82 63.77
CA GLN A 593 -6.74 84.10 64.55
C GLN A 593 -6.49 85.10 65.68
N MET A 594 -5.38 84.99 66.42
CA MET A 594 -5.01 85.99 67.42
C MET A 594 -4.84 87.40 66.80
N LEU A 595 -4.19 87.48 65.64
CA LEU A 595 -4.03 88.75 64.91
C LEU A 595 -5.38 89.31 64.41
N LYS A 596 -6.32 88.47 63.97
CA LYS A 596 -7.68 88.91 63.59
C LYS A 596 -8.43 89.52 64.77
N ASP A 597 -8.35 88.91 65.94
CA ASP A 597 -9.02 89.41 67.14
C ASP A 597 -8.40 90.73 67.64
N GLU A 598 -7.10 90.93 67.41
CA GLU A 598 -6.41 92.20 67.65
C GLU A 598 -6.78 93.28 66.60
N PHE A 599 -6.82 92.94 65.31
CA PHE A 599 -7.29 93.85 64.25
C PHE A 599 -8.71 94.34 64.50
N LYS A 600 -9.63 93.44 64.87
CA LYS A 600 -11.04 93.75 65.16
C LYS A 600 -11.20 94.69 66.36
N LYS A 601 -10.24 94.68 67.28
CA LYS A 601 -10.18 95.60 68.43
C LYS A 601 -9.75 97.02 68.01
N ASN A 602 -8.85 97.13 67.03
CA ASN A 602 -8.43 98.41 66.44
C ASN A 602 -9.51 98.98 65.49
N GLU A 603 -10.21 98.11 64.75
CA GLU A 603 -11.34 98.48 63.87
C GLU A 603 -12.44 99.22 64.65
N GLY A 604 -12.83 98.71 65.82
CA GLY A 604 -13.82 99.37 66.70
C GLY A 604 -13.36 100.73 67.24
N PHE A 605 -12.06 100.98 67.38
CA PHE A 605 -11.54 102.33 67.72
C PHE A 605 -11.72 103.30 66.54
N ILE A 606 -11.37 102.87 65.33
CA ILE A 606 -11.47 103.68 64.10
C ILE A 606 -12.95 103.99 63.78
N GLU A 607 -13.84 103.01 63.94
CA GLU A 607 -15.28 103.18 63.73
C GLU A 607 -15.89 104.22 64.70
N GLN A 608 -15.44 104.23 65.96
CA GLN A 608 -15.89 105.20 66.96
C GLN A 608 -15.47 106.65 66.60
N GLU A 609 -14.27 106.84 66.05
CA GLU A 609 -13.77 108.15 65.63
C GLU A 609 -14.37 108.61 64.29
N MET A 610 -14.59 107.70 63.33
CA MET A 610 -15.21 108.01 62.04
C MET A 610 -16.66 108.48 62.17
N ASN A 611 -17.43 107.92 63.11
CA ASN A 611 -18.79 108.38 63.41
C ASN A 611 -18.84 109.84 63.91
N SER A 612 -17.81 110.30 64.63
CA SER A 612 -17.67 111.70 65.08
C SER A 612 -17.45 112.68 63.90
N LEU A 613 -16.82 112.21 62.82
CA LEU A 613 -16.58 112.99 61.60
C LEU A 613 -17.77 112.99 60.64
N LEU A 614 -18.51 111.88 60.53
CA LEU A 614 -19.66 111.76 59.63
C LEU A 614 -20.78 112.75 59.97
N GLU A 615 -21.10 112.95 61.26
CA GLU A 615 -22.17 113.88 61.66
C GLU A 615 -21.83 115.35 61.37
N LYS A 616 -20.54 115.73 61.38
CA LYS A 616 -20.10 117.06 60.90
C LYS A 616 -20.33 117.23 59.40
N ASN A 617 -20.06 116.19 58.60
CA ASN A 617 -20.25 116.23 57.15
C ASN A 617 -21.74 116.19 56.73
N ARG A 618 -22.61 115.54 57.52
CA ARG A 618 -24.06 115.47 57.27
C ARG A 618 -24.69 116.86 57.12
N LEU A 619 -24.30 117.80 57.99
CA LEU A 619 -24.79 119.18 58.01
C LEU A 619 -24.31 120.02 56.80
N ALA A 620 -23.26 119.61 56.09
CA ALA A 620 -22.77 120.30 54.90
C ALA A 620 -23.45 119.85 53.59
N LEU A 621 -23.87 118.58 53.51
CA LEU A 621 -24.44 117.99 52.29
C LEU A 621 -25.87 118.46 51.99
N GLU A 622 -26.64 118.86 53.01
CA GLU A 622 -28.03 119.31 52.87
C GLU A 622 -28.16 120.64 52.07
N ALA A 623 -27.07 121.40 51.95
CA ALA A 623 -27.01 122.61 51.12
C ALA A 623 -26.88 122.31 49.60
N LEU A 624 -26.31 121.16 49.22
CA LEU A 624 -25.91 120.85 47.82
C LEU A 624 -26.96 120.10 47.01
N THR A 625 -27.93 119.44 47.66
CA THR A 625 -28.91 118.57 46.98
C THR A 625 -29.92 119.33 46.11
N ASN A 626 -30.10 120.64 46.31
CA ASN A 626 -31.09 121.44 45.59
C ASN A 626 -30.73 121.73 44.12
N GLU A 627 -29.46 121.74 43.72
CA GLU A 627 -29.08 122.05 42.32
C GLU A 627 -29.34 120.91 41.33
N LYS A 628 -29.20 119.64 41.77
CA LYS A 628 -29.08 118.48 40.86
C LYS A 628 -30.36 118.15 40.07
N LYS A 629 -31.52 118.67 40.48
CA LYS A 629 -32.85 118.28 39.97
C LYS A 629 -33.09 118.60 38.48
N ASN A 630 -32.30 119.51 37.89
CA ASN A 630 -32.60 120.09 36.57
C ASN A 630 -32.07 119.30 35.35
N ALA A 631 -31.25 118.26 35.55
CA ALA A 631 -30.50 117.62 34.46
C ALA A 631 -31.22 116.49 33.70
N THR A 632 -32.22 115.85 34.30
CA THR A 632 -32.62 114.46 33.95
C THR A 632 -33.40 114.30 32.63
N ASN A 633 -34.01 115.37 32.10
CA ASN A 633 -35.07 115.27 31.07
C ASN A 633 -34.60 114.95 29.62
N ARG A 634 -33.31 114.68 29.36
CA ARG A 634 -32.74 114.67 27.98
C ARG A 634 -32.46 113.27 27.39
N GLN A 635 -32.68 112.18 28.11
CA GLN A 635 -32.16 110.85 27.75
C GLN A 635 -33.09 109.96 26.89
N GLN A 636 -34.37 110.32 26.73
CA GLN A 636 -35.45 109.37 26.38
C GLN A 636 -35.55 108.92 24.88
N GLN A 637 -34.61 109.28 24.00
CA GLN A 637 -34.94 109.48 22.57
C GLN A 637 -34.32 108.54 21.51
N LEU A 638 -33.54 107.51 21.88
CA LEU A 638 -32.62 106.79 20.95
C LEU A 638 -32.84 105.25 20.81
N LEU A 639 -34.07 104.74 20.95
CA LEU A 639 -34.31 103.30 21.26
C LEU A 639 -34.97 102.44 20.15
N ASN A 640 -34.79 102.75 18.85
CA ASN A 640 -35.73 102.30 17.79
C ASN A 640 -35.19 101.49 16.57
N GLU A 641 -33.90 101.14 16.44
CA GLU A 641 -33.32 100.73 15.13
C GLU A 641 -32.70 99.30 15.07
N LEU A 642 -33.46 98.23 15.38
CA LEU A 642 -32.91 96.86 15.48
C LEU A 642 -33.90 95.77 14.98
N ALA A 643 -33.94 95.47 13.66
CA ALA A 643 -35.05 94.67 13.07
C ALA A 643 -34.74 93.58 12.00
N GLU A 644 -33.97 93.81 10.93
CA GLU A 644 -33.80 92.87 9.77
C GLU A 644 -32.43 93.05 9.06
N LYS A 645 -31.89 92.17 8.20
CA LYS A 645 -32.22 90.80 7.66
C LYS A 645 -30.90 90.11 7.19
N LYS A 646 -30.69 88.79 7.08
CA LYS A 646 -31.47 87.55 7.37
C LYS A 646 -32.41 86.94 6.30
N GLU A 647 -32.07 86.98 5.00
CA GLU A 647 -32.87 86.36 3.91
C GLU A 647 -32.05 86.05 2.63
N LEU A 648 -31.45 84.84 2.50
CA LEU A 648 -31.16 84.17 1.20
C LEU A 648 -30.59 82.76 1.41
N ILE A 649 -31.29 81.70 1.00
CA ILE A 649 -30.78 80.30 1.07
C ILE A 649 -31.29 79.37 -0.06
N GLU A 650 -32.17 79.83 -0.97
CA GLU A 650 -33.08 78.93 -1.69
C GLU A 650 -32.74 78.59 -3.16
N ASP A 651 -31.87 79.32 -3.87
CA ASP A 651 -32.00 79.42 -5.36
C ASP A 651 -31.17 78.48 -6.27
N LEU A 652 -30.17 77.73 -5.81
CA LEU A 652 -29.22 77.02 -6.71
C LEU A 652 -29.25 75.49 -6.63
N GLN A 653 -30.43 74.89 -6.84
CA GLN A 653 -30.55 73.46 -7.18
C GLN A 653 -30.78 73.17 -8.68
N PHE A 654 -31.04 74.18 -9.51
CA PHE A 654 -31.63 74.01 -10.85
C PHE A 654 -30.85 73.13 -11.84
N GLU A 655 -29.54 73.34 -12.04
CA GLU A 655 -28.86 72.92 -13.29
C GLU A 655 -28.54 71.41 -13.45
N ASN A 656 -28.92 70.56 -12.50
CA ASN A 656 -28.48 69.15 -12.45
C ASN A 656 -29.27 68.17 -13.35
N THR A 657 -29.74 68.61 -14.54
CA THR A 657 -30.62 67.81 -15.41
C THR A 657 -30.17 67.69 -16.88
N ASN A 658 -29.39 68.63 -17.41
CA ASN A 658 -29.23 68.78 -18.87
C ASN A 658 -28.08 68.01 -19.54
N MET A 659 -27.18 67.36 -18.79
CA MET A 659 -25.99 66.69 -19.38
C MET A 659 -26.20 65.20 -19.77
N LYS A 660 -27.32 64.57 -19.38
CA LYS A 660 -27.56 63.13 -19.60
C LYS A 660 -27.94 62.72 -21.05
N ARG A 661 -27.82 63.61 -22.04
CA ARG A 661 -28.38 63.38 -23.40
C ARG A 661 -27.39 63.02 -24.51
N ASN A 662 -26.09 63.29 -24.37
CA ASN A 662 -25.15 63.37 -25.52
C ASN A 662 -24.13 62.21 -25.64
N ILE A 663 -24.40 61.02 -25.09
CA ILE A 663 -23.45 59.88 -25.12
C ILE A 663 -23.94 58.70 -25.99
N ASN A 664 -25.21 58.68 -26.42
CA ASN A 664 -25.82 57.55 -27.13
C ASN A 664 -25.62 57.52 -28.67
N GLU A 665 -24.84 58.43 -29.27
CA GLU A 665 -24.82 58.65 -30.73
C GLU A 665 -23.61 58.01 -31.47
N LEU A 666 -22.87 57.06 -30.88
CA LEU A 666 -21.58 56.59 -31.45
C LEU A 666 -21.35 55.07 -31.59
N SER A 667 -22.29 54.18 -31.25
CA SER A 667 -22.09 52.72 -31.37
C SER A 667 -22.89 52.03 -32.48
N GLU A 668 -23.55 52.77 -33.38
CA GLU A 668 -24.54 52.22 -34.33
C GLU A 668 -23.95 51.92 -35.74
N ASN A 669 -22.68 52.25 -35.99
CA ASN A 669 -22.07 52.31 -37.34
C ASN A 669 -21.23 51.08 -37.77
N LEU A 670 -21.55 49.84 -37.33
CA LEU A 670 -20.81 48.64 -37.80
C LEU A 670 -21.63 47.33 -37.87
N ASN A 671 -22.89 47.38 -38.30
CA ASN A 671 -23.75 46.17 -38.38
C ASN A 671 -24.38 45.91 -39.75
N GLU A 672 -23.72 46.25 -40.88
CA GLU A 672 -24.27 45.85 -42.19
C GLU A 672 -23.26 45.61 -43.34
N LEU A 673 -22.57 44.46 -43.29
CA LEU A 673 -21.95 43.79 -44.45
C LEU A 673 -21.66 42.30 -44.11
N LYS A 674 -22.63 41.44 -43.80
CA LYS A 674 -23.93 41.20 -44.45
C LYS A 674 -23.83 40.87 -45.94
N ASN A 675 -23.63 39.57 -46.20
CA ASN A 675 -24.20 38.79 -47.31
C ASN A 675 -23.79 39.11 -48.76
N ALA A 676 -22.69 38.50 -49.20
CA ALA A 676 -22.63 37.76 -50.48
C ALA A 676 -21.63 36.59 -50.26
N VAL A 677 -22.01 35.31 -50.20
CA VAL A 677 -22.71 34.46 -51.21
C VAL A 677 -21.82 34.17 -52.41
N LEU A 678 -21.70 32.87 -52.74
CA LEU A 678 -20.98 32.14 -53.80
C LEU A 678 -19.96 31.16 -53.20
N GLU A 679 -19.89 29.89 -53.59
CA GLU A 679 -20.89 29.07 -54.30
C GLU A 679 -20.70 27.58 -53.96
N LYS A 680 -21.68 26.77 -54.34
CA LYS A 680 -21.63 25.30 -54.24
C LYS A 680 -20.68 24.75 -55.31
N ASP A 681 -19.84 23.78 -54.96
CA ASP A 681 -19.37 22.81 -55.94
C ASP A 681 -18.88 21.51 -55.28
N LYS A 682 -19.40 20.37 -55.74
CA LYS A 682 -19.06 18.95 -55.41
C LYS A 682 -18.95 18.52 -53.93
N ARG A 683 -19.60 17.48 -53.37
CA ARG A 683 -20.59 16.42 -53.75
C ARG A 683 -20.61 15.86 -55.18
N TYR A 684 -20.37 14.54 -55.25
CA TYR A 684 -20.35 13.66 -56.43
C TYR A 684 -19.01 13.57 -57.16
N ASP A 685 -18.10 12.76 -56.58
CA ASP A 685 -17.41 11.71 -57.36
C ASP A 685 -16.96 10.57 -56.43
N GLU A 686 -16.73 9.39 -57.02
CA GLU A 686 -15.97 8.24 -56.46
C GLU A 686 -16.44 7.56 -55.15
N LEU A 687 -17.75 7.40 -54.97
CA LEU A 687 -18.29 6.18 -54.34
C LEU A 687 -19.00 5.33 -55.41
N GLY A 688 -18.29 4.40 -56.08
CA GLY A 688 -18.94 3.57 -57.10
C GLY A 688 -18.13 2.70 -58.07
N LYS A 689 -16.89 2.28 -57.77
CA LYS A 689 -16.12 1.31 -58.60
C LYS A 689 -15.19 0.43 -57.74
N MET A 690 -15.21 -0.90 -57.79
CA MET A 690 -16.24 -1.86 -58.24
C MET A 690 -16.24 -3.07 -57.28
N TYR A 691 -17.35 -3.81 -57.20
CA TYR A 691 -17.48 -5.06 -56.44
C TYR A 691 -17.34 -6.32 -57.34
N ASP A 692 -17.53 -6.18 -58.66
CA ASP A 692 -17.77 -7.28 -59.59
C ASP A 692 -16.75 -7.40 -60.74
N GLU A 693 -15.50 -7.75 -60.45
CA GLU A 693 -14.66 -8.52 -61.40
C GLU A 693 -14.34 -9.91 -60.82
N VAL A 694 -15.45 -10.61 -60.56
CA VAL A 694 -15.53 -12.04 -60.30
C VAL A 694 -15.25 -12.84 -61.58
N LYS A 695 -14.52 -13.98 -61.44
CA LYS A 695 -14.09 -14.96 -62.47
C LYS A 695 -13.01 -14.47 -63.44
N ALA A 696 -12.00 -15.33 -63.69
CA ALA A 696 -11.76 -15.89 -65.03
C ALA A 696 -10.76 -17.07 -65.09
N GLU A 697 -9.86 -17.26 -64.13
CA GLU A 697 -8.84 -18.34 -64.14
C GLU A 697 -8.78 -19.05 -62.78
N SER A 698 -9.26 -20.29 -62.58
CA SER A 698 -9.65 -21.40 -63.48
C SER A 698 -8.50 -22.24 -64.07
N THR A 699 -8.38 -23.46 -63.53
CA THR A 699 -8.13 -24.70 -64.28
C THR A 699 -6.94 -24.75 -65.26
N HIS A 700 -5.72 -24.86 -64.72
CA HIS A 700 -4.62 -25.57 -65.39
C HIS A 700 -3.70 -26.20 -64.32
N GLN A 701 -3.07 -27.35 -64.61
CA GLN A 701 -2.35 -28.27 -63.68
C GLN A 701 -3.18 -29.40 -63.01
N ILE A 702 -4.38 -29.74 -63.51
CA ILE A 702 -5.04 -31.03 -63.17
C ILE A 702 -4.59 -32.17 -64.12
N ASP A 703 -3.86 -31.84 -65.19
CA ASP A 703 -3.66 -32.71 -66.36
C ASP A 703 -2.58 -33.81 -66.23
N LEU A 704 -1.77 -33.84 -65.15
CA LEU A 704 -0.63 -34.77 -65.01
C LEU A 704 -0.98 -36.13 -64.36
N VAL A 705 -2.25 -36.54 -64.43
CA VAL A 705 -2.72 -37.89 -64.00
C VAL A 705 -2.28 -39.01 -64.97
N THR A 706 -1.45 -38.68 -65.97
CA THR A 706 -1.03 -39.52 -67.11
C THR A 706 -0.02 -40.63 -66.79
N GLY A 707 0.30 -40.90 -65.51
CA GLY A 707 1.44 -41.75 -65.11
C GLY A 707 1.18 -43.25 -64.86
N GLN A 708 -0.07 -43.74 -64.80
CA GLN A 708 -0.38 -45.02 -64.13
C GLN A 708 -0.54 -46.28 -65.02
N LEU A 709 -0.34 -46.23 -66.35
CA LEU A 709 -0.97 -47.21 -67.28
C LEU A 709 -0.04 -48.16 -68.10
N VAL A 710 1.19 -48.47 -67.67
CA VAL A 710 2.15 -49.23 -68.52
C VAL A 710 2.49 -50.66 -68.06
N GLU A 711 2.65 -50.94 -66.76
CA GLU A 711 3.23 -52.23 -66.31
C GLU A 711 2.27 -53.43 -66.24
N ALA A 712 1.01 -53.27 -66.65
CA ALA A 712 0.07 -54.39 -66.87
C ALA A 712 0.60 -55.44 -67.89
N LYS A 713 1.63 -55.08 -68.68
CA LYS A 713 2.27 -55.94 -69.68
C LYS A 713 3.02 -57.16 -69.11
N LYS A 714 3.29 -57.21 -67.81
CA LYS A 714 3.99 -58.33 -67.13
C LYS A 714 3.21 -59.66 -67.12
N LEU A 715 1.91 -59.64 -67.42
CA LEU A 715 1.03 -60.81 -67.31
C LEU A 715 1.16 -61.83 -68.48
N ALA A 716 1.88 -61.50 -69.55
CA ALA A 716 1.93 -62.31 -70.78
C ALA A 716 2.88 -63.52 -70.74
N GLU A 717 3.85 -63.56 -69.82
CA GLU A 717 4.88 -64.62 -69.77
C GLU A 717 4.35 -65.98 -69.29
N ALA A 718 3.17 -65.99 -68.64
CA ALA A 718 2.64 -67.12 -67.87
C ALA A 718 2.43 -68.42 -68.68
N HIS A 719 2.14 -68.33 -69.98
CA HIS A 719 1.77 -69.50 -70.79
C HIS A 719 2.93 -70.19 -71.53
N LYS A 720 4.18 -69.73 -71.38
CA LYS A 720 5.35 -70.48 -71.86
C LYS A 720 5.68 -71.68 -70.95
N MET A 721 5.31 -71.57 -69.67
CA MET A 721 5.80 -72.44 -68.58
C MET A 721 5.25 -73.88 -68.64
N GLU A 722 4.04 -74.10 -69.13
CA GLU A 722 3.38 -75.42 -69.10
C GLU A 722 4.04 -76.48 -70.00
N LEU A 723 4.82 -76.08 -71.01
CA LEU A 723 5.50 -77.04 -71.90
C LEU A 723 6.95 -77.36 -71.48
N GLU A 724 7.59 -76.47 -70.72
CA GLU A 724 8.88 -76.77 -70.06
C GLU A 724 8.66 -77.85 -68.97
N SER A 725 7.50 -77.81 -68.30
CA SER A 725 7.04 -78.71 -67.21
C SER A 725 7.40 -80.20 -67.35
N THR A 726 7.15 -80.84 -68.50
CA THR A 726 7.28 -82.31 -68.63
C THR A 726 8.70 -82.81 -68.90
N ILE A 727 9.56 -81.96 -69.49
CA ILE A 727 11.01 -82.23 -69.57
C ILE A 727 11.66 -81.85 -68.23
N GLU A 728 11.16 -80.80 -67.59
CA GLU A 728 11.42 -80.51 -66.19
C GLU A 728 11.15 -81.74 -65.32
N ASP A 729 10.07 -82.50 -65.51
CA ASP A 729 9.73 -83.64 -64.64
C ASP A 729 10.73 -84.81 -64.66
N LEU A 730 11.36 -85.09 -65.81
CA LEU A 730 12.43 -86.10 -65.88
C LEU A 730 13.79 -85.56 -65.42
N GLN A 731 14.08 -84.28 -65.68
CA GLN A 731 15.24 -83.63 -65.06
C GLN A 731 15.08 -83.50 -63.54
N LYS A 732 13.85 -83.28 -63.05
CA LYS A 732 13.48 -83.28 -61.64
C LYS A 732 13.84 -84.61 -61.02
N VAL A 733 13.44 -85.77 -61.57
CA VAL A 733 13.80 -87.08 -60.97
C VAL A 733 15.31 -87.27 -60.81
N SER A 734 16.11 -86.96 -61.83
CA SER A 734 17.58 -87.03 -61.71
C SER A 734 18.15 -85.99 -60.73
N GLN A 735 17.58 -84.78 -60.70
CA GLN A 735 17.90 -83.80 -59.66
C GLN A 735 17.39 -84.21 -58.28
N TRP A 736 16.33 -84.98 -58.11
CA TRP A 736 15.83 -85.46 -56.82
C TRP A 736 16.79 -86.52 -56.27
N GLU A 737 17.44 -87.33 -57.11
CA GLU A 737 18.54 -88.21 -56.65
C GLU A 737 19.80 -87.44 -56.26
N LEU A 738 20.16 -86.38 -57.00
CA LEU A 738 21.29 -85.52 -56.64
C LEU A 738 20.98 -84.75 -55.35
N LYS A 739 19.82 -84.09 -55.28
CA LYS A 739 19.28 -83.39 -54.11
C LYS A 739 19.05 -84.34 -52.93
N ALA A 740 18.72 -85.61 -53.13
CA ALA A 740 18.66 -86.56 -52.01
C ALA A 740 20.06 -86.82 -51.42
N LYS A 741 21.11 -86.90 -52.26
CA LYS A 741 22.51 -87.01 -51.78
C LYS A 741 23.00 -85.71 -51.15
N GLU A 742 22.70 -84.57 -51.76
CA GLU A 742 22.99 -83.23 -51.22
C GLU A 742 22.26 -83.04 -49.89
N SER A 743 20.95 -83.30 -49.80
CA SER A 743 20.18 -83.28 -48.56
C SER A 743 20.60 -84.34 -47.54
N ILE A 744 21.21 -85.46 -47.93
CA ILE A 744 21.87 -86.37 -46.97
C ILE A 744 23.17 -85.76 -46.43
N THR A 745 23.97 -85.09 -47.26
CA THR A 745 25.13 -84.31 -46.77
C THR A 745 24.70 -83.08 -45.96
N GLU A 746 23.56 -82.47 -46.29
CA GLU A 746 22.94 -81.35 -45.59
C GLU A 746 22.33 -81.80 -44.27
N ILE A 747 21.69 -82.97 -44.19
CA ILE A 747 21.26 -83.58 -42.92
C ILE A 747 22.47 -83.93 -42.04
N ASN A 748 23.61 -84.32 -42.63
CA ASN A 748 24.84 -84.55 -41.87
C ASN A 748 25.53 -83.25 -41.42
N ASN A 749 25.49 -82.19 -42.25
CA ASN A 749 25.92 -80.85 -41.87
C ASN A 749 24.99 -80.28 -40.80
N LEU A 750 23.67 -80.30 -40.98
CA LEU A 750 22.66 -79.93 -39.99
C LEU A 750 22.79 -80.76 -38.71
N LYS A 751 23.16 -82.04 -38.75
CA LYS A 751 23.51 -82.80 -37.52
C LYS A 751 24.75 -82.24 -36.83
N LYS A 752 25.77 -81.86 -37.59
CA LYS A 752 27.00 -81.23 -37.09
C LYS A 752 26.75 -79.81 -36.56
N ASP A 753 25.86 -79.07 -37.20
CA ASP A 753 25.42 -77.73 -36.81
C ASP A 753 24.45 -77.81 -35.63
N ILE A 754 23.66 -78.87 -35.50
CA ILE A 754 22.87 -79.20 -34.30
C ILE A 754 23.80 -79.58 -33.14
N THR A 755 24.88 -80.34 -33.35
CA THR A 755 25.84 -80.59 -32.25
C THR A 755 26.66 -79.36 -31.90
N ALA A 756 27.01 -78.50 -32.87
CA ALA A 756 27.63 -77.20 -32.61
C ALA A 756 26.66 -76.23 -31.92
N CYS A 757 25.38 -76.24 -32.29
CA CYS A 757 24.32 -75.45 -31.64
C CYS A 757 24.04 -75.98 -30.23
N ARG A 758 23.99 -77.30 -30.02
CA ARG A 758 23.85 -77.90 -28.68
C ARG A 758 25.04 -77.50 -27.80
N ALA A 759 26.28 -77.60 -28.29
CA ALA A 759 27.47 -77.14 -27.57
C ALA A 759 27.50 -75.61 -27.36
N SER A 760 26.95 -74.82 -28.29
CA SER A 760 26.81 -73.37 -28.14
C SER A 760 25.76 -73.02 -27.07
N MET A 761 24.60 -73.69 -27.07
CA MET A 761 23.56 -73.56 -26.05
C MET A 761 24.05 -74.04 -24.69
N GLU A 762 24.86 -75.10 -24.63
CA GLU A 762 25.47 -75.62 -23.40
C GLU A 762 26.50 -74.61 -22.86
N SER A 763 27.34 -74.03 -23.73
CA SER A 763 28.20 -72.88 -23.41
C SER A 763 27.42 -71.61 -23.06
N GLU A 764 26.20 -71.44 -23.52
CA GLU A 764 25.34 -70.28 -23.22
C GLU A 764 24.60 -70.46 -21.89
N VAL A 765 24.15 -71.69 -21.59
CA VAL A 765 23.69 -72.13 -20.27
C VAL A 765 24.80 -71.99 -19.23
N ASP A 766 26.05 -72.32 -19.56
CA ASP A 766 27.20 -72.06 -18.68
C ASP A 766 27.41 -70.55 -18.47
N LYS A 767 27.29 -69.71 -19.51
CA LYS A 767 27.35 -68.25 -19.34
C LYS A 767 26.20 -67.72 -18.47
N PHE A 768 24.98 -68.22 -18.66
CA PHE A 768 23.82 -67.87 -17.83
C PHE A 768 23.99 -68.35 -16.37
N ASN A 769 24.50 -69.56 -16.15
CA ASN A 769 24.79 -70.08 -14.81
C ASN A 769 25.86 -69.25 -14.10
N ASN A 770 26.97 -68.92 -14.79
CA ASN A 770 28.03 -68.07 -14.24
C ASN A 770 27.55 -66.61 -14.01
N SER A 771 26.69 -66.08 -14.87
CA SER A 771 26.04 -64.77 -14.66
C SER A 771 25.03 -64.81 -13.51
N LEU A 772 24.37 -65.95 -13.29
CA LEU A 772 23.40 -66.15 -12.21
C LEU A 772 24.10 -66.38 -10.85
N THR A 773 25.28 -67.00 -10.81
CA THR A 773 26.10 -67.05 -9.59
C THR A 773 26.69 -65.68 -9.29
N ALA A 774 27.24 -64.97 -10.29
CA ALA A 774 27.73 -63.61 -10.11
C ALA A 774 26.63 -62.65 -9.61
N ALA A 775 25.43 -62.69 -10.19
CA ALA A 775 24.30 -61.89 -9.73
C ALA A 775 23.81 -62.28 -8.32
N LYS A 776 23.87 -63.56 -7.94
CA LYS A 776 23.59 -64.01 -6.56
C LYS A 776 24.65 -63.50 -5.58
N GLU A 777 25.92 -63.54 -5.95
CA GLU A 777 27.04 -63.03 -5.14
C GLU A 777 26.96 -61.50 -4.98
N GLU A 778 26.59 -60.77 -6.04
CA GLU A 778 26.33 -59.32 -6.00
C GLU A 778 25.13 -58.96 -5.09
N VAL A 779 24.02 -59.72 -5.18
CA VAL A 779 22.87 -59.56 -4.27
C VAL A 779 23.23 -59.88 -2.81
N ILE A 780 24.10 -60.87 -2.57
CA ILE A 780 24.60 -61.20 -1.24
C ILE A 780 25.54 -60.09 -0.72
N ALA A 781 26.46 -59.60 -1.56
CA ALA A 781 27.40 -58.54 -1.21
C ALA A 781 26.68 -57.21 -0.88
N THR A 782 25.74 -56.78 -1.74
CA THR A 782 24.93 -55.58 -1.51
C THR A 782 24.03 -55.70 -0.28
N TYR A 783 23.49 -56.89 0.01
CA TYR A 783 22.76 -57.13 1.26
C TYR A 783 23.67 -57.04 2.50
N GLN A 784 24.90 -57.57 2.42
CA GLN A 784 25.89 -57.50 3.50
C GLN A 784 26.38 -56.05 3.73
N GLU A 785 26.69 -55.32 2.67
CA GLU A 785 27.08 -53.90 2.72
C GLU A 785 25.96 -53.05 3.35
N LYS A 786 24.72 -53.21 2.88
CA LYS A 786 23.57 -52.49 3.42
C LYS A 786 23.28 -52.84 4.90
N SER A 787 23.52 -54.09 5.29
CA SER A 787 23.46 -54.52 6.70
C SER A 787 24.56 -53.85 7.56
N GLN A 788 25.79 -53.75 7.05
CA GLN A 788 26.88 -53.00 7.71
C GLN A 788 26.61 -51.49 7.76
N GLN A 789 25.95 -50.94 6.74
CA GLN A 789 25.53 -49.54 6.69
C GLN A 789 24.50 -49.24 7.79
N TYR A 790 23.44 -50.05 7.91
CA TYR A 790 22.46 -49.92 9.00
C TYR A 790 23.09 -50.06 10.39
N LEU A 791 24.04 -50.99 10.57
CA LEU A 791 24.77 -51.14 11.83
C LEU A 791 25.62 -49.90 12.16
N THR A 792 26.28 -49.32 11.16
CA THR A 792 27.11 -48.11 11.29
C THR A 792 26.24 -46.88 11.61
N GLU A 793 25.13 -46.71 10.90
CA GLU A 793 24.19 -45.61 11.12
C GLU A 793 23.54 -45.71 12.51
N SER A 794 23.14 -46.91 12.94
CA SER A 794 22.61 -47.16 14.29
C SER A 794 23.63 -46.80 15.38
N LEU A 795 24.92 -47.04 15.14
CA LEU A 795 26.00 -46.64 16.05
C LEU A 795 26.16 -45.11 16.09
N GLN A 796 26.11 -44.43 14.94
CA GLN A 796 26.14 -42.97 14.86
C GLN A 796 24.99 -42.34 15.63
N TRP A 797 23.75 -42.75 15.37
CA TRP A 797 22.55 -42.29 16.08
C TRP A 797 22.66 -42.48 17.60
N ARG A 798 23.24 -43.60 18.07
CA ARG A 798 23.50 -43.82 19.50
C ARG A 798 24.53 -42.83 20.06
N THR A 799 25.64 -42.58 19.35
CA THR A 799 26.63 -41.59 19.82
C THR A 799 26.09 -40.17 19.83
N GLU A 800 25.19 -39.83 18.90
CA GLU A 800 24.56 -38.51 18.84
C GLU A 800 23.53 -38.34 19.97
N ALA A 801 22.68 -39.34 20.21
CA ALA A 801 21.71 -39.34 21.30
C ALA A 801 22.38 -39.14 22.68
N GLU A 802 23.53 -39.78 22.93
CA GLU A 802 24.27 -39.61 24.19
C GLU A 802 24.84 -38.18 24.33
N LYS A 803 25.31 -37.54 23.24
CA LYS A 803 25.72 -36.11 23.27
C LYS A 803 24.55 -35.21 23.65
N TRP A 804 23.39 -35.37 22.99
CA TRP A 804 22.22 -34.53 23.26
C TRP A 804 21.70 -34.71 24.69
N LYS A 805 21.75 -35.95 25.20
CA LYS A 805 21.46 -36.25 26.60
C LYS A 805 22.41 -35.52 27.55
N THR A 806 23.73 -35.60 27.35
CA THR A 806 24.71 -34.87 28.18
C THR A 806 24.57 -33.34 28.05
N MET A 807 24.27 -32.81 26.87
CA MET A 807 24.01 -31.37 26.70
C MET A 807 22.75 -30.92 27.46
N TYR A 808 21.68 -31.72 27.44
CA TYR A 808 20.46 -31.46 28.21
C TYR A 808 20.69 -31.56 29.72
N GLU A 809 21.41 -32.58 30.18
CA GLU A 809 21.79 -32.79 31.58
C GLU A 809 22.57 -31.56 32.10
N ASN A 810 23.63 -31.14 31.39
CA ASN A 810 24.41 -29.94 31.71
C ASN A 810 23.58 -28.64 31.69
N LEU A 811 22.69 -28.47 30.70
CA LEU A 811 21.84 -27.29 30.60
C LEU A 811 20.85 -27.21 31.76
N ASN A 812 20.27 -28.33 32.16
CA ASN A 812 19.38 -28.43 33.32
C ASN A 812 20.12 -28.12 34.62
N GLU A 813 21.35 -28.64 34.81
CA GLU A 813 22.19 -28.28 35.96
C GLU A 813 22.49 -26.78 36.03
N MET A 814 22.73 -26.11 34.90
CA MET A 814 22.91 -24.65 34.85
C MET A 814 21.63 -23.85 35.14
N ILE A 815 20.45 -24.38 34.79
CA ILE A 815 19.15 -23.69 34.99
C ILE A 815 18.64 -23.80 36.43
N LEU A 816 18.88 -24.93 37.11
CA LEU A 816 18.45 -25.17 38.49
C LEU A 816 18.82 -24.06 39.50
N PRO A 817 20.06 -23.53 39.57
CA PRO A 817 20.39 -22.46 40.52
C PRO A 817 19.67 -21.14 40.22
N PHE A 818 19.47 -20.78 38.95
CA PHE A 818 18.71 -19.58 38.59
C PHE A 818 17.22 -19.72 38.96
N LYS A 819 16.66 -20.93 38.84
CA LYS A 819 15.29 -21.21 39.28
C LYS A 819 15.15 -21.06 40.80
N ALA A 820 16.11 -21.58 41.57
CA ALA A 820 16.12 -21.43 43.03
C ALA A 820 16.26 -19.96 43.46
N GLN A 821 17.13 -19.17 42.79
CA GLN A 821 17.26 -17.73 43.05
C GLN A 821 15.97 -16.95 42.75
N LEU A 822 15.24 -17.30 41.68
CA LEU A 822 13.94 -16.68 41.37
C LEU A 822 12.88 -17.01 42.45
N GLU A 823 12.89 -18.23 42.98
CA GLU A 823 12.01 -18.66 44.07
C GLU A 823 12.33 -17.90 45.37
N GLU A 824 13.62 -17.78 45.73
CA GLU A 824 14.10 -16.99 46.88
C GLU A 824 13.74 -15.49 46.77
N TYR A 825 13.95 -14.86 45.60
CA TYR A 825 13.53 -13.47 45.38
C TYR A 825 12.01 -13.27 45.42
N GLU A 826 11.24 -14.28 45.00
CA GLU A 826 9.79 -14.26 45.17
C GLU A 826 9.37 -14.32 46.64
N GLU A 827 10.04 -15.11 47.47
CA GLU A 827 9.80 -15.18 48.92
C GLU A 827 10.22 -13.90 49.64
N GLU A 828 11.40 -13.34 49.32
CA GLU A 828 11.85 -12.04 49.85
C GLU A 828 10.83 -10.95 49.52
N LYS A 829 10.36 -10.89 48.27
CA LYS A 829 9.33 -9.95 47.81
C LYS A 829 8.00 -10.13 48.56
N LYS A 830 7.58 -11.38 48.83
CA LYS A 830 6.38 -11.67 49.64
C LYS A 830 6.56 -11.17 51.08
N LEU A 831 7.74 -11.36 51.68
CA LEU A 831 8.07 -10.91 53.04
C LEU A 831 8.15 -9.37 53.14
N LEU A 832 8.82 -8.70 52.21
CA LEU A 832 8.92 -7.22 52.16
C LEU A 832 7.54 -6.57 51.97
N LEU A 833 6.68 -7.15 51.13
CA LEU A 833 5.28 -6.70 50.97
C LEU A 833 4.45 -6.92 52.24
N TYR A 834 4.73 -7.95 53.04
CA TYR A 834 4.12 -8.14 54.34
C TYR A 834 4.60 -7.08 55.34
N GLN A 835 5.91 -6.89 55.48
CA GLN A 835 6.52 -5.90 56.38
C GLN A 835 6.06 -4.46 56.06
N ASN A 836 5.97 -4.08 54.78
CA ASN A 836 5.49 -2.77 54.37
C ASN A 836 4.00 -2.57 54.73
N LYS A 837 3.17 -3.61 54.56
CA LYS A 837 1.78 -3.58 55.06
C LYS A 837 1.71 -3.43 56.58
N GLU A 838 2.58 -4.10 57.33
CA GLU A 838 2.69 -3.98 58.79
C GLU A 838 3.05 -2.55 59.22
N ALA A 839 4.17 -2.02 58.71
CA ALA A 839 4.63 -0.65 58.97
C ALA A 839 3.57 0.39 58.55
N THR A 840 2.86 0.16 57.45
CA THR A 840 1.74 1.02 57.03
C THR A 840 0.57 0.99 58.02
N LYS A 841 0.24 -0.15 58.64
CA LYS A 841 -0.75 -0.20 59.75
C LYS A 841 -0.25 0.61 60.95
N GLU A 842 1.03 0.45 61.33
CA GLU A 842 1.63 1.14 62.46
C GLU A 842 1.66 2.66 62.27
N VAL A 843 2.12 3.16 61.12
CA VAL A 843 2.10 4.58 60.77
C VAL A 843 0.67 5.13 60.78
N ASN A 844 -0.32 4.38 60.27
CA ASN A 844 -1.72 4.78 60.37
C ASN A 844 -2.25 4.79 61.81
N GLN A 845 -1.80 3.87 62.67
CA GLN A 845 -2.21 3.82 64.08
C GLN A 845 -1.53 4.92 64.91
N LEU A 846 -0.26 5.20 64.66
CA LEU A 846 0.48 6.35 65.19
C LEU A 846 -0.18 7.65 64.77
N SER A 847 -0.54 7.81 63.49
CA SER A 847 -1.29 8.97 62.97
C SER A 847 -2.64 9.15 63.67
N LYS A 848 -3.44 8.08 63.83
CA LYS A 848 -4.70 8.10 64.61
C LYS A 848 -4.47 8.50 66.07
N ASN A 849 -3.41 8.00 66.70
CA ASN A 849 -3.07 8.34 68.08
C ASN A 849 -2.56 9.78 68.21
N TYR A 850 -1.79 10.28 67.23
CA TYR A 850 -1.31 11.66 67.17
C TYR A 850 -2.48 12.64 66.95
N ALA A 851 -3.46 12.30 66.10
CA ALA A 851 -4.69 13.07 65.92
C ALA A 851 -5.57 13.09 67.19
N LYS A 852 -5.62 11.99 67.95
CA LYS A 852 -6.27 11.95 69.29
C LYS A 852 -5.52 12.83 70.30
N LEU A 853 -4.18 12.78 70.31
CA LEU A 853 -3.32 13.50 71.27
C LEU A 853 -3.26 15.01 71.01
N LEU A 854 -3.11 15.42 69.74
CA LEU A 854 -3.30 16.80 69.28
C LEU A 854 -4.75 17.28 69.47
N GLY A 855 -5.69 16.35 69.65
CA GLY A 855 -6.95 16.58 70.33
C GLY A 855 -7.75 17.74 69.78
N HIS A 856 -8.36 17.57 68.60
CA HIS A 856 -9.21 18.60 68.01
C HIS A 856 -10.32 19.09 68.97
N GLN A 857 -10.81 18.22 69.86
CA GLN A 857 -11.68 18.58 70.99
C GLN A 857 -10.98 19.47 72.04
N ASN A 858 -9.79 19.08 72.49
CA ASN A 858 -9.01 19.80 73.52
C ASN A 858 -8.62 21.21 73.04
N ASN A 859 -8.17 21.34 71.79
CA ASN A 859 -7.90 22.65 71.18
C ASN A 859 -9.18 23.46 70.92
N LYS A 860 -10.30 22.84 70.51
CA LYS A 860 -11.61 23.53 70.38
C LYS A 860 -12.12 24.04 71.73
N GLN A 861 -11.98 23.24 72.79
CA GLN A 861 -12.31 23.63 74.17
C GLN A 861 -11.41 24.77 74.67
N LYS A 862 -10.08 24.69 74.47
CA LYS A 862 -9.15 25.77 74.80
C LYS A 862 -9.47 27.06 74.06
N ILE A 863 -9.76 27.01 72.76
CA ILE A 863 -10.16 28.18 71.97
C ILE A 863 -11.47 28.78 72.51
N GLN A 864 -12.47 27.97 72.83
CA GLN A 864 -13.72 28.45 73.45
C GLN A 864 -13.49 29.05 74.84
N HIS A 865 -12.63 28.46 75.66
CA HIS A 865 -12.32 28.96 77.00
C HIS A 865 -11.50 30.26 76.98
N ILE A 866 -10.55 30.38 76.05
CA ILE A 866 -9.79 31.61 75.78
C ILE A 866 -10.72 32.70 75.23
N LYS A 867 -11.69 32.34 74.35
CA LYS A 867 -12.70 33.29 73.88
C LYS A 867 -13.55 33.83 75.04
N ARG A 868 -14.09 32.94 75.89
CA ARG A 868 -14.86 33.34 77.09
C ARG A 868 -14.06 34.25 78.02
N ILE A 869 -12.80 33.88 78.32
CA ILE A 869 -11.91 34.71 79.15
C ILE A 869 -11.64 36.08 78.52
N LYS A 870 -11.52 36.18 77.18
CA LYS A 870 -11.39 37.47 76.48
C LYS A 870 -12.66 38.31 76.54
N GLU A 871 -13.84 37.70 76.44
CA GLU A 871 -15.14 38.36 76.55
C GLU A 871 -15.37 38.87 77.98
N GLU A 872 -15.04 38.07 79.00
CA GLU A 872 -15.05 38.48 80.42
C GLU A 872 -14.04 39.61 80.70
N ASN A 873 -12.81 39.52 80.16
CA ASN A 873 -11.83 40.60 80.29
C ASN A 873 -12.28 41.91 79.60
N LEU A 874 -12.99 41.82 78.47
CA LEU A 874 -13.55 42.99 77.80
C LEU A 874 -14.66 43.63 78.66
N ARG A 875 -15.56 42.82 79.21
CA ARG A 875 -16.62 43.27 80.13
C ARG A 875 -16.03 43.90 81.39
N LEU A 876 -15.06 43.25 82.05
CA LEU A 876 -14.37 43.78 83.22
C LEU A 876 -13.64 45.10 82.92
N LYS A 877 -13.04 45.26 81.73
CA LYS A 877 -12.44 46.54 81.31
C LYS A 877 -13.49 47.63 81.13
N GLN A 878 -14.64 47.33 80.53
CA GLN A 878 -15.76 48.28 80.43
C GLN A 878 -16.32 48.65 81.81
N GLU A 879 -16.34 47.71 82.75
CA GLU A 879 -16.80 47.90 84.14
C GLU A 879 -15.79 48.75 84.94
N VAL A 880 -14.48 48.51 84.78
CA VAL A 880 -13.42 49.36 85.33
C VAL A 880 -13.50 50.79 84.79
N VAL A 881 -13.75 50.99 83.48
CA VAL A 881 -13.94 52.33 82.91
C VAL A 881 -15.17 53.02 83.49
N LYS A 882 -16.30 52.32 83.66
CA LYS A 882 -17.50 52.87 84.35
C LYS A 882 -17.23 53.25 85.80
N LEU A 883 -16.48 52.42 86.53
CA LEU A 883 -16.08 52.68 87.91
C LEU A 883 -15.07 53.83 88.00
N GLN A 884 -14.19 54.01 87.02
CA GLN A 884 -13.31 55.18 86.90
C GLN A 884 -14.11 56.45 86.62
N ASP A 885 -15.08 56.40 85.71
CA ASP A 885 -16.02 57.50 85.43
C ASP A 885 -16.84 57.90 86.67
N GLN A 886 -17.28 56.92 87.47
CA GLN A 886 -17.95 57.16 88.75
C GLN A 886 -16.99 57.74 89.77
N LEU A 887 -15.81 57.17 89.95
CA LEU A 887 -14.78 57.66 90.87
C LEU A 887 -14.32 59.08 90.52
N ASP A 888 -14.25 59.45 89.24
CA ASP A 888 -13.90 60.81 88.82
C ASP A 888 -15.08 61.79 88.87
N LYS A 889 -16.34 61.31 88.86
CA LYS A 889 -17.51 62.12 89.25
C LYS A 889 -17.49 62.36 90.76
N GLU A 890 -17.23 61.33 91.56
CA GLU A 890 -17.08 61.45 93.01
C GLU A 890 -15.92 62.39 93.36
N LYS A 891 -14.70 62.21 92.83
CA LYS A 891 -13.59 63.16 93.04
C LYS A 891 -13.93 64.60 92.62
N ARG A 892 -14.77 64.82 91.59
CA ARG A 892 -15.25 66.16 91.24
C ARG A 892 -16.27 66.70 92.25
N SER A 893 -17.05 65.83 92.88
CA SER A 893 -17.94 66.13 94.01
C SER A 893 -17.14 66.42 95.28
N THR A 894 -16.20 65.54 95.65
CA THR A 894 -15.25 65.73 96.76
C THR A 894 -14.48 67.04 96.58
N ARG A 895 -13.94 67.33 95.39
CA ARG A 895 -13.27 68.62 95.13
C ARG A 895 -14.20 69.83 95.21
N LYS A 896 -15.49 69.70 94.95
CA LYS A 896 -16.44 70.80 95.19
C LYS A 896 -16.65 71.01 96.68
N LEU A 897 -16.84 69.93 97.44
CA LEU A 897 -16.97 69.95 98.90
C LEU A 897 -15.68 70.44 99.59
N GLU A 898 -14.52 69.98 99.15
CA GLU A 898 -13.19 70.43 99.62
C GLU A 898 -12.99 71.92 99.33
N ASN A 899 -13.36 72.42 98.14
CA ASN A 899 -13.29 73.86 97.85
C ASN A 899 -14.35 74.67 98.62
N GLN A 900 -15.52 74.11 98.92
CA GLN A 900 -16.50 74.74 99.81
C GLN A 900 -15.96 74.83 101.24
N ILE A 901 -15.39 73.75 101.78
CA ILE A 901 -14.71 73.71 103.08
C ILE A 901 -13.49 74.64 103.10
N LEU A 902 -12.73 74.76 102.00
CA LEU A 902 -11.63 75.72 101.87
C LEU A 902 -12.13 77.17 101.86
N HIS A 903 -13.32 77.42 101.28
CA HIS A 903 -13.96 78.73 101.29
C HIS A 903 -14.59 79.07 102.65
N GLU A 904 -15.11 78.09 103.38
CA GLU A 904 -15.62 78.25 104.75
C GLU A 904 -14.47 78.43 105.76
N THR A 905 -13.35 77.71 105.61
CA THR A 905 -12.17 77.86 106.46
C THR A 905 -11.41 79.17 106.19
N THR A 906 -11.33 79.64 104.95
CA THR A 906 -10.79 80.99 104.65
C THR A 906 -11.71 82.13 105.10
N ASN A 907 -13.04 81.94 105.12
CA ASN A 907 -13.97 82.93 105.69
C ASN A 907 -14.03 82.92 107.23
N THR A 908 -13.46 81.92 107.92
CA THR A 908 -13.47 81.81 109.38
C THR A 908 -12.12 82.10 110.06
N PHE A 909 -11.01 82.18 109.33
CA PHE A 909 -9.70 82.49 109.91
C PHE A 909 -9.29 83.97 109.86
N ASP A 910 -9.94 84.80 109.03
CA ASP A 910 -9.64 86.24 108.86
C ASP A 910 -10.64 87.17 109.58
N ARG A 911 -11.27 86.69 110.67
CA ARG A 911 -12.09 87.53 111.57
C ARG A 911 -11.86 87.17 113.04
N LEU A 912 -11.23 88.11 113.76
CA LEU A 912 -11.17 88.23 115.24
C LEU A 912 -10.39 87.10 115.95
N ALA A 913 -9.31 87.33 116.71
CA ALA A 913 -8.77 88.53 117.37
C ALA A 913 -9.80 89.29 118.22
N THR A 914 -9.78 89.24 119.56
CA THR A 914 -8.72 88.87 120.52
C THR A 914 -9.34 88.73 121.93
N PRO A 915 -8.63 88.27 122.98
CA PRO A 915 -7.31 87.61 123.09
C PRO A 915 -7.43 86.23 123.84
N LEU A 916 -6.41 85.38 124.12
CA LEU A 916 -5.05 85.59 124.68
C LEU A 916 -4.04 84.45 124.33
N LYS A 917 -2.76 84.76 124.61
CA LYS A 917 -1.47 84.01 124.62
C LYS A 917 -1.44 82.63 125.35
N PRO A 918 -0.33 81.80 125.29
CA PRO A 918 0.90 81.87 124.45
C PRO A 918 1.56 80.51 123.96
N CYS A 919 2.67 80.64 123.18
CA CYS A 919 3.97 79.88 123.24
C CYS A 919 4.34 78.65 122.35
N ILE A 920 5.46 78.83 121.60
CA ILE A 920 6.67 77.94 121.43
C ILE A 920 6.77 76.90 120.28
N ASN A 921 7.79 77.11 119.40
CA ASN A 921 8.68 76.20 118.60
C ASN A 921 8.13 75.07 117.67
N SER A 922 8.85 74.56 116.63
CA SER A 922 9.96 75.07 115.77
C SER A 922 10.35 74.09 114.62
N GLY A 923 10.46 74.55 113.35
CA GLY A 923 11.22 73.89 112.26
C GLY A 923 10.66 72.58 111.64
N ASN A 924 11.24 71.95 110.60
CA ASN A 924 12.22 72.41 109.58
C ASN A 924 12.34 71.42 108.37
N ILE A 925 12.92 71.87 107.23
CA ILE A 925 13.76 71.08 106.26
C ILE A 925 13.17 70.00 105.30
N MET A 926 13.34 70.24 103.97
CA MET A 926 13.72 69.29 102.87
C MET A 926 12.75 68.13 102.43
N LYS A 927 12.90 67.40 101.29
CA LYS A 927 13.86 67.38 100.12
C LYS A 927 13.21 66.78 98.84
N THR A 928 13.37 67.47 97.70
CA THR A 928 13.87 67.04 96.35
C THR A 928 13.59 65.66 95.69
N THR A 929 13.69 65.66 94.33
CA THR A 929 14.22 64.57 93.43
C THR A 929 13.41 63.26 93.24
N SER A 930 13.44 62.51 92.11
CA SER A 930 13.83 62.76 90.69
C SER A 930 13.64 61.51 89.77
N VAL A 931 13.60 61.72 88.44
CA VAL A 931 14.32 60.92 87.38
C VAL A 931 13.81 59.55 86.82
N LYS A 932 13.62 59.56 85.48
CA LYS A 932 13.92 58.54 84.42
C LYS A 932 13.04 57.29 84.10
N LYS A 933 12.77 57.21 82.77
CA LYS A 933 12.95 56.10 81.79
C LYS A 933 12.02 54.87 81.75
N SER A 934 11.53 54.65 80.51
CA SER A 934 11.33 53.36 79.83
C SER A 934 10.22 52.44 80.36
N ARG A 935 9.56 51.64 79.52
CA ARG A 935 9.87 51.24 78.14
C ARG A 935 8.63 51.25 77.26
#